data_AF-A0A8H6SH04-F1
#
_entry.id   AF-A0A8H6SH04-F1
#
_cell.length_a   1.000
_cell.length_b   1.000
_cell.length_c   1.000
_cell.angle_alpha   90.00
_cell.angle_beta   90.00
_cell.angle_gamma   90.00
#
_symmetry.space_group_name_H-M   'P 1'
#
loop_
_entity.id
_entity.type
_entity.pdbx_description
1 polymer ?
#
loop_
_entity_poly.entity_id
_entity_poly.type
_entity_poly.pdbx_seq_one_letter_code
_entity_poly.pdbx_strand_id
1 'polypeptide(L)'
;MEPTLPSICERLAALEACYPRIESLAVAAQFLSLLLRWLFLDANRPVDEDLVAIPFCSQLLHTQPRLYHTMQRARLAADWTLVKNSPFIPPFVSSLARSFLDPFRSDMKIAINGGLLEPWEPRKHTDYTDEATLAFLESLHLYQESKYLSIILHNLGGFCHDDILHERVSNIFTPTNKFLVNASGTGKTRLCYEGLCSNWGFYLSVHIDSGRLGSYDLQMLLRECQFDFRMGDVPQTTQVVTNMFGAILLSRLMVFLMFLQEASIDDAKFSNETKKRWLVTQLRPRNIAERNTEPFEELARKLLEHDSTYLAENITIALRKIRTFIGEDPLFLVLDEGSYAVDMFSYQLCGTSLLQIALQTWMDLTKGQCPIICAGIKIPKERFKDGAGSDFAWTSNTGSFDDPLQQEQYVAQFLPSALRESPAGHFLIARAWRWLRGRHRFTATFIAFLLCEGLHFPHTRFDKYMEHAVSFRPMDAVEYVGAEGEAPIWAASFYPIKIRGVSEEDKNLFLEILLRYLATHNASPLLGEDQIPLMYRDLARFQDGNFTELALDEPTPLLVIARTLFPFPTRPISGGPNENPATFIQSLRRNIPRTSESLTHYLVFYLTQALGKSNRLDRIFSFPRGSPQWATKPATLVRFYRTESDEVEWSPVAADDFESFRPLAHQAVSIEDTLSWMEHRVGTVFCLPHSSNANLLFAIQLADGNFVWVALKALLTQEPVRPSDLQATLSVLNAQAFFKEVDDTTQSHLQRVFDALPNSGSCRVLRAICAFPIEIPREDAVTLYEDIDTTDVAIVNISAFESRPSQVMQTDLFDAIVAGVLAGHKRKSRWESSDENTRWASRKRLKLEYLTEREQKYVTWPEARWDGPIVYEEEFEEVEEMPIQTRRKPTQRSKGSKKVEASTRQSKRISKSVPARAHKLSVEDSNAARHRRKKLTTAQSTRGGKAKEAVADDDTTKPPAESSRKPGTKRKTPPVDEPEVVTIDLDKTPAQNTRSRSKQV
;
A
#
# COMPACT_ATOMS: atom_id res chain seq x y z
N MET A 1 -26.32 -58.88 -6.02
CA MET A 1 -25.11 -58.66 -6.86
C MET A 1 -25.18 -57.23 -7.34
N GLU A 2 -24.06 -56.51 -7.32
CA GLU A 2 -24.00 -55.20 -7.97
C GLU A 2 -24.08 -55.37 -9.49
N PRO A 3 -24.74 -54.46 -10.23
CA PRO A 3 -24.85 -54.57 -11.68
C PRO A 3 -23.49 -54.28 -12.33
N THR A 4 -22.95 -55.22 -13.10
CA THR A 4 -21.71 -55.03 -13.85
C THR A 4 -21.92 -54.16 -15.08
N LEU A 5 -20.85 -53.55 -15.61
CA LEU A 5 -20.93 -52.70 -16.82
C LEU A 5 -21.66 -53.39 -18.00
N PRO A 6 -21.38 -54.68 -18.34
CA PRO A 6 -22.12 -55.38 -19.39
C PRO A 6 -23.62 -55.53 -19.08
N SER A 7 -23.99 -55.82 -17.82
CA SER A 7 -25.40 -55.94 -17.41
C SER A 7 -26.16 -54.62 -17.52
N ILE A 8 -25.48 -53.47 -17.34
CA ILE A 8 -26.09 -52.16 -17.60
C ILE A 8 -26.28 -51.94 -19.11
N CYS A 9 -25.30 -52.31 -19.93
CA CYS A 9 -25.41 -52.21 -21.39
C CYS A 9 -26.54 -53.10 -21.96
N GLU A 10 -26.68 -54.33 -21.49
CA GLU A 10 -27.80 -55.24 -21.84
C GLU A 10 -29.15 -54.62 -21.48
N ARG A 11 -29.28 -54.07 -20.27
CA ARG A 11 -30.51 -53.42 -19.81
C ARG A 11 -30.81 -52.12 -20.55
N LEU A 12 -29.78 -51.37 -20.97
CA LEU A 12 -29.92 -50.17 -21.78
C LEU A 12 -30.43 -50.54 -23.18
N ALA A 13 -29.82 -51.53 -23.84
CA ALA A 13 -30.26 -52.03 -25.13
C ALA A 13 -31.70 -52.60 -25.12
N ALA A 14 -32.10 -53.27 -24.02
CA ALA A 14 -33.47 -53.71 -23.83
C ALA A 14 -34.46 -52.52 -23.72
N LEU A 15 -34.08 -51.46 -22.99
CA LEU A 15 -34.84 -50.20 -22.92
C LEU A 15 -34.90 -49.50 -24.29
N GLU A 16 -33.81 -49.48 -25.06
CA GLU A 16 -33.78 -48.93 -26.42
C GLU A 16 -34.71 -49.68 -27.38
N ALA A 17 -34.76 -51.01 -27.29
CA ALA A 17 -35.65 -51.84 -28.10
C ALA A 17 -37.13 -51.65 -27.74
N CYS A 18 -37.44 -51.50 -26.45
CA CYS A 18 -38.81 -51.21 -25.99
C CYS A 18 -39.26 -49.78 -26.32
N TYR A 19 -38.34 -48.81 -26.30
CA TYR A 19 -38.62 -47.39 -26.45
C TYR A 19 -37.72 -46.78 -27.55
N PRO A 20 -38.15 -46.84 -28.83
CA PRO A 20 -37.43 -46.20 -29.94
C PRO A 20 -37.41 -44.66 -29.83
N ARG A 21 -38.29 -44.08 -29.00
CA ARG A 21 -38.35 -42.65 -28.67
C ARG A 21 -38.60 -42.47 -27.17
N ILE A 22 -38.14 -41.34 -26.63
CA ILE A 22 -38.45 -40.93 -25.26
C ILE A 22 -39.68 -40.02 -25.29
N GLU A 23 -40.84 -40.60 -24.99
CA GLU A 23 -42.15 -39.94 -25.10
C GLU A 23 -42.73 -39.50 -23.75
N SER A 24 -42.08 -39.84 -22.63
CA SER A 24 -42.48 -39.41 -21.28
C SER A 24 -41.31 -39.27 -20.32
N LEU A 25 -41.50 -38.49 -19.24
CA LEU A 25 -40.53 -38.34 -18.15
C LEU A 25 -40.24 -39.69 -17.45
N ALA A 26 -41.25 -40.56 -17.30
CA ALA A 26 -41.09 -41.87 -16.64
C ALA A 26 -40.20 -42.84 -17.44
N VAL A 27 -40.23 -42.75 -18.78
CA VAL A 27 -39.31 -43.50 -19.66
C VAL A 27 -37.91 -42.87 -19.59
N ALA A 28 -37.80 -41.54 -19.68
CA ALA A 28 -36.51 -40.86 -19.57
C ALA A 28 -35.81 -41.13 -18.23
N ALA A 29 -36.54 -41.20 -17.12
CA ALA A 29 -35.99 -41.49 -15.81
C ALA A 29 -35.39 -42.90 -15.70
N GLN A 30 -35.91 -43.89 -16.45
CA GLN A 30 -35.34 -45.24 -16.54
C GLN A 30 -34.05 -45.25 -17.35
N PHE A 31 -34.02 -44.58 -18.51
CA PHE A 31 -32.78 -44.38 -19.28
C PHE A 31 -31.73 -43.65 -18.44
N LEU A 32 -32.10 -42.57 -17.73
CA LEU A 32 -31.17 -41.78 -16.93
C LEU A 32 -30.65 -42.59 -15.75
N SER A 33 -31.49 -43.38 -15.07
CA SER A 33 -31.07 -44.32 -14.02
C SER A 33 -29.94 -45.25 -14.50
N LEU A 34 -30.09 -45.87 -15.67
CA LEU A 34 -29.04 -46.75 -16.22
C LEU A 34 -27.80 -45.97 -16.68
N LEU A 35 -27.98 -44.82 -17.33
CA LEU A 35 -26.86 -44.00 -17.80
C LEU A 35 -26.03 -43.46 -16.63
N LEU A 36 -26.66 -43.02 -15.53
CA LEU A 36 -25.95 -42.58 -14.33
C LEU A 36 -25.22 -43.77 -13.66
N ARG A 37 -25.81 -44.97 -13.56
CA ARG A 37 -25.09 -46.18 -13.09
C ARG A 37 -23.88 -46.50 -13.96
N TRP A 38 -24.03 -46.43 -15.28
CA TRP A 38 -22.93 -46.63 -16.22
C TRP A 38 -21.82 -45.60 -16.00
N LEU A 39 -22.17 -44.32 -15.82
CA LEU A 39 -21.19 -43.24 -15.58
C LEU A 39 -20.47 -43.36 -14.23
N PHE A 40 -21.11 -43.92 -13.20
CA PHE A 40 -20.41 -44.26 -11.94
C PHE A 40 -19.35 -45.33 -12.17
N LEU A 41 -19.72 -46.46 -12.81
CA LEU A 41 -18.78 -47.57 -13.02
C LEU A 41 -17.71 -47.28 -14.07
N ASP A 42 -18.01 -46.52 -15.12
CA ASP A 42 -17.07 -46.00 -16.13
C ASP A 42 -16.02 -45.07 -15.50
N ALA A 43 -16.35 -44.42 -14.38
CA ALA A 43 -15.44 -43.65 -13.54
C ALA A 43 -14.80 -44.46 -12.38
N ASN A 44 -14.95 -45.79 -12.33
CA ASN A 44 -14.52 -46.66 -11.22
C ASN A 44 -15.06 -46.25 -9.82
N ARG A 45 -16.23 -45.58 -9.76
CA ARG A 45 -16.84 -45.10 -8.52
C ARG A 45 -17.94 -46.04 -8.02
N PRO A 46 -18.14 -46.15 -6.70
CA PRO A 46 -19.31 -46.83 -6.14
C PRO A 46 -20.59 -46.13 -6.63
N VAL A 47 -21.62 -46.92 -6.94
CA VAL A 47 -22.90 -46.39 -7.41
C VAL A 47 -23.65 -45.74 -6.26
N ASP A 48 -23.88 -44.43 -6.35
CA ASP A 48 -24.75 -43.70 -5.43
C ASP A 48 -26.22 -44.02 -5.74
N GLU A 49 -26.78 -45.00 -5.01
CA GLU A 49 -28.12 -45.54 -5.25
C GLU A 49 -29.24 -44.49 -5.21
N ASP A 50 -29.07 -43.40 -4.45
CA ASP A 50 -30.03 -42.28 -4.42
C ASP A 50 -30.01 -41.49 -5.75
N LEU A 51 -28.81 -41.20 -6.28
CA LEU A 51 -28.67 -40.49 -7.57
C LEU A 51 -29.16 -41.30 -8.77
N VAL A 52 -29.09 -42.63 -8.70
CA VAL A 52 -29.56 -43.52 -9.76
C VAL A 52 -30.99 -44.04 -9.55
N ALA A 53 -31.67 -43.59 -8.49
CA ALA A 53 -33.06 -43.93 -8.22
C ALA A 53 -33.99 -43.29 -9.26
N ILE A 54 -34.92 -44.06 -9.81
CA ILE A 54 -35.89 -43.56 -10.81
C ILE A 54 -36.68 -42.33 -10.31
N PRO A 55 -37.11 -42.22 -9.02
CA PRO A 55 -37.71 -41.00 -8.50
C PRO A 55 -36.80 -39.76 -8.60
N PHE A 56 -35.52 -39.88 -8.21
CA PHE A 56 -34.54 -38.79 -8.33
C PHE A 56 -34.32 -38.40 -9.80
N CYS A 57 -34.11 -39.39 -10.68
CA CYS A 57 -33.98 -39.15 -12.12
C CYS A 57 -35.20 -38.42 -12.71
N SER A 58 -36.41 -38.79 -12.28
CA SER A 58 -37.66 -38.13 -12.69
C SER A 58 -37.75 -36.69 -12.21
N GLN A 59 -37.41 -36.43 -10.94
CA GLN A 59 -37.37 -35.08 -10.36
C GLN A 59 -36.30 -34.19 -11.03
N LEU A 60 -35.12 -34.74 -11.29
CA LEU A 60 -34.05 -34.07 -12.02
C LEU A 60 -34.51 -33.69 -13.44
N LEU A 61 -35.14 -34.61 -14.18
CA LEU A 61 -35.65 -34.33 -15.52
C LEU A 61 -36.83 -33.34 -15.55
N HIS A 62 -37.67 -33.34 -14.51
CA HIS A 62 -38.74 -32.36 -14.34
C HIS A 62 -38.20 -30.95 -14.03
N THR A 63 -37.13 -30.86 -13.22
CA THR A 63 -36.48 -29.58 -12.87
C THR A 63 -35.48 -29.10 -13.93
N GLN A 64 -35.02 -29.98 -14.82
CA GLN A 64 -34.08 -29.68 -15.91
C GLN A 64 -34.64 -30.12 -17.28
N PRO A 65 -35.63 -29.40 -17.86
CA PRO A 65 -36.20 -29.72 -19.18
C PRO A 65 -35.13 -29.80 -20.30
N ARG A 66 -34.05 -29.01 -20.18
CA ARG A 66 -32.89 -29.05 -21.07
C ARG A 66 -32.24 -30.43 -21.11
N LEU A 67 -32.10 -31.10 -19.96
CA LEU A 67 -31.59 -32.49 -19.87
C LEU A 67 -32.55 -33.48 -20.53
N TYR A 68 -33.87 -33.34 -20.30
CA TYR A 68 -34.89 -34.18 -20.93
C TYR A 68 -34.83 -34.08 -22.46
N HIS A 69 -34.71 -32.88 -23.03
CA HIS A 69 -34.52 -32.70 -24.46
C HIS A 69 -33.15 -33.21 -24.95
N THR A 70 -32.08 -33.10 -24.17
CA THR A 70 -30.80 -33.77 -24.49
C THR A 70 -30.97 -35.28 -24.60
N MET A 71 -31.71 -35.91 -23.67
CA MET A 71 -31.99 -37.35 -23.72
C MET A 71 -32.85 -37.76 -24.92
N GLN A 72 -33.88 -36.97 -25.26
CA GLN A 72 -34.68 -37.20 -26.46
C GLN A 72 -33.82 -37.16 -27.73
N ARG A 73 -32.93 -36.16 -27.85
CA ARG A 73 -31.98 -36.05 -28.97
C ARG A 73 -30.99 -37.21 -29.00
N ALA A 74 -30.42 -37.58 -27.86
CA ALA A 74 -29.50 -38.72 -27.73
C ALA A 74 -30.14 -40.04 -28.18
N ARG A 75 -31.37 -40.32 -27.73
CA ARG A 75 -32.10 -41.53 -28.15
C ARG A 75 -32.33 -41.55 -29.66
N LEU A 76 -32.71 -40.41 -30.26
CA LEU A 76 -32.96 -40.29 -31.71
C LEU A 76 -31.68 -40.38 -32.55
N ALA A 77 -30.55 -39.90 -32.04
CA ALA A 77 -29.23 -39.99 -32.68
C ALA A 77 -28.50 -41.33 -32.45
N ALA A 78 -29.02 -42.18 -31.55
CA ALA A 78 -28.32 -43.33 -30.98
C ALA A 78 -26.96 -42.97 -30.34
N ASP A 79 -26.85 -41.75 -29.79
CA ASP A 79 -25.63 -41.20 -29.20
C ASP A 79 -25.86 -40.72 -27.76
N TRP A 80 -25.60 -41.60 -26.80
CA TRP A 80 -25.64 -41.28 -25.37
C TRP A 80 -24.43 -40.45 -24.89
N THR A 81 -23.42 -40.20 -25.73
CA THR A 81 -22.33 -39.27 -25.34
C THR A 81 -22.85 -37.85 -25.20
N LEU A 82 -23.90 -37.47 -25.93
CA LEU A 82 -24.65 -36.21 -25.72
C LEU A 82 -25.22 -36.10 -24.30
N VAL A 83 -25.60 -37.21 -23.67
CA VAL A 83 -26.07 -37.24 -22.28
C VAL A 83 -24.87 -37.26 -21.32
N LYS A 84 -23.87 -38.11 -21.54
CA LYS A 84 -22.60 -38.15 -20.75
C LYS A 84 -21.94 -36.79 -20.61
N ASN A 85 -21.92 -36.02 -21.70
CA ASN A 85 -21.29 -34.71 -21.80
C ASN A 85 -22.25 -33.56 -21.48
N SER A 86 -23.51 -33.83 -21.10
CA SER A 86 -24.50 -32.78 -20.81
C SER A 86 -24.13 -32.00 -19.54
N PRO A 87 -24.05 -30.66 -19.57
CA PRO A 87 -23.81 -29.85 -18.38
C PRO A 87 -24.93 -29.95 -17.33
N PHE A 88 -26.11 -30.42 -17.72
CA PHE A 88 -27.29 -30.52 -16.84
C PHE A 88 -27.35 -31.81 -16.02
N ILE A 89 -26.45 -32.78 -16.26
CA ILE A 89 -26.20 -33.86 -15.30
C ILE A 89 -25.46 -33.26 -14.09
N PRO A 90 -25.88 -33.50 -12.84
CA PRO A 90 -25.15 -33.02 -11.66
C PRO A 90 -23.71 -33.59 -11.58
N PRO A 91 -22.76 -32.93 -10.91
CA PRO A 91 -21.48 -33.55 -10.58
C PRO A 91 -21.69 -34.75 -9.63
N PHE A 92 -20.89 -35.81 -9.81
CA PHE A 92 -20.99 -37.05 -9.02
C PHE A 92 -20.33 -36.91 -7.65
N VAL A 93 -20.93 -36.07 -6.80
CA VAL A 93 -20.44 -35.77 -5.45
C VAL A 93 -21.27 -36.44 -4.36
N SER A 94 -20.65 -36.54 -3.18
CA SER A 94 -21.22 -37.12 -1.97
C SER A 94 -22.60 -36.55 -1.62
N SER A 95 -23.45 -37.40 -1.03
CA SER A 95 -24.75 -37.02 -0.50
C SER A 95 -24.68 -35.82 0.45
N LEU A 96 -23.61 -35.70 1.24
CA LEU A 96 -23.34 -34.56 2.10
C LEU A 96 -23.18 -33.25 1.30
N ALA A 97 -22.37 -33.23 0.24
CA ALA A 97 -22.22 -32.06 -0.63
C ALA A 97 -23.53 -31.73 -1.38
N ARG A 98 -24.27 -32.74 -1.84
CA ARG A 98 -25.58 -32.55 -2.51
C ARG A 98 -26.62 -31.94 -1.57
N SER A 99 -26.72 -32.44 -0.33
CA SER A 99 -27.65 -31.93 0.69
C SER A 99 -27.44 -30.44 1.03
N PHE A 100 -26.23 -29.92 0.77
CA PHE A 100 -25.91 -28.49 0.88
C PHE A 100 -26.29 -27.70 -0.38
N LEU A 101 -25.99 -28.25 -1.56
CA LEU A 101 -26.18 -27.57 -2.86
C LEU A 101 -27.64 -27.53 -3.33
N ASP A 102 -28.43 -28.56 -3.04
CA ASP A 102 -29.81 -28.64 -3.56
C ASP A 102 -30.72 -27.51 -3.01
N PRO A 103 -30.70 -27.14 -1.70
CA PRO A 103 -31.36 -25.93 -1.21
C PRO A 103 -30.77 -24.65 -1.82
N PHE A 104 -29.43 -24.56 -1.87
CA PHE A 104 -28.69 -23.38 -2.30
C PHE A 104 -28.90 -23.01 -3.78
N ARG A 105 -29.45 -23.92 -4.60
CA ARG A 105 -29.86 -23.61 -5.99
C ARG A 105 -30.94 -22.53 -6.05
N SER A 106 -31.88 -22.51 -5.10
CA SER A 106 -32.93 -21.48 -5.05
C SER A 106 -32.36 -20.11 -4.68
N ASP A 107 -31.52 -20.08 -3.65
CA ASP A 107 -30.72 -18.92 -3.21
C ASP A 107 -29.87 -18.35 -4.37
N MET A 108 -29.14 -19.20 -5.10
CA MET A 108 -28.33 -18.82 -6.27
C MET A 108 -29.20 -18.19 -7.39
N LYS A 109 -30.39 -18.74 -7.64
CA LYS A 109 -31.31 -18.18 -8.65
C LYS A 109 -31.84 -16.81 -8.25
N ILE A 110 -32.08 -16.56 -6.96
CA ILE A 110 -32.42 -15.23 -6.44
C ILE A 110 -31.22 -14.29 -6.63
N ALA A 111 -30.02 -14.73 -6.23
CA ALA A 111 -28.78 -13.94 -6.32
C ALA A 111 -28.35 -13.54 -7.75
N ILE A 112 -28.65 -14.36 -8.76
CA ILE A 112 -28.38 -14.02 -10.19
C ILE A 112 -29.30 -12.90 -10.70
N ASN A 113 -30.51 -12.80 -10.15
CA ASN A 113 -31.56 -11.87 -10.60
C ASN A 113 -31.67 -10.61 -9.72
N GLY A 114 -31.25 -10.68 -8.45
CA GLY A 114 -31.23 -9.59 -7.50
C GLY A 114 -29.86 -8.91 -7.34
N GLY A 115 -29.82 -7.85 -6.53
CA GLY A 115 -28.57 -7.21 -6.11
C GLY A 115 -28.01 -7.88 -4.85
N LEU A 116 -26.83 -8.50 -4.96
CA LEU A 116 -26.10 -9.07 -3.81
C LEU A 116 -25.30 -8.03 -3.00
N LEU A 117 -25.01 -6.87 -3.60
CA LEU A 117 -24.38 -5.74 -2.90
C LEU A 117 -25.46 -4.88 -2.25
N GLU A 118 -25.25 -4.46 -1.00
CA GLU A 118 -26.11 -3.50 -0.32
C GLU A 118 -25.86 -2.09 -0.90
N PRO A 119 -26.84 -1.46 -1.58
CA PRO A 119 -26.69 -0.09 -2.07
C PRO A 119 -26.53 0.85 -0.87
N TRP A 120 -25.65 1.84 -0.99
CA TRP A 120 -25.61 2.91 -0.01
C TRP A 120 -26.84 3.79 -0.15
N GLU A 121 -27.58 3.96 0.95
CA GLU A 121 -28.69 4.92 1.05
C GLU A 121 -28.23 6.14 1.86
N PRO A 122 -27.85 7.28 1.24
CA PRO A 122 -27.31 8.44 1.95
C PRO A 122 -28.27 8.96 3.02
N ARG A 123 -29.59 8.97 2.72
CA ARG A 123 -30.67 9.43 3.62
C ARG A 123 -30.82 8.63 4.92
N LYS A 124 -30.21 7.44 5.01
CA LYS A 124 -30.19 6.59 6.22
C LYS A 124 -28.85 6.62 6.97
N HIS A 125 -27.79 7.13 6.33
CA HIS A 125 -26.40 6.94 6.75
C HIS A 125 -25.59 8.24 6.85
N THR A 126 -26.23 9.40 6.61
CA THR A 126 -25.61 10.73 6.65
C THR A 126 -26.58 11.73 7.28
N ASP A 127 -26.04 12.82 7.83
CA ASP A 127 -26.83 13.92 8.40
C ASP A 127 -27.18 15.01 7.35
N TYR A 128 -27.00 14.76 6.05
CA TYR A 128 -27.30 15.75 5.02
C TYR A 128 -28.81 15.97 4.87
N THR A 129 -29.22 17.24 4.88
CA THR A 129 -30.62 17.65 4.66
C THR A 129 -30.85 18.39 3.34
N ASP A 130 -29.79 18.68 2.57
CA ASP A 130 -29.90 19.29 1.26
C ASP A 130 -30.25 18.25 0.19
N GLU A 131 -31.39 18.45 -0.48
CA GLU A 131 -31.92 17.52 -1.47
C GLU A 131 -31.03 17.40 -2.71
N ALA A 132 -30.33 18.48 -3.12
CA ALA A 132 -29.41 18.43 -4.26
C ALA A 132 -28.17 17.59 -3.95
N THR A 133 -27.61 17.73 -2.75
CA THR A 133 -26.52 16.89 -2.23
C THR A 133 -26.96 15.43 -2.09
N LEU A 134 -28.14 15.17 -1.52
CA LEU A 134 -28.67 13.80 -1.39
C LEU A 134 -28.88 13.13 -2.75
N ALA A 135 -29.54 13.81 -3.71
CA ALA A 135 -29.74 13.29 -5.06
C ALA A 135 -28.42 13.06 -5.81
N PHE A 136 -27.41 13.92 -5.61
CA PHE A 136 -26.06 13.69 -6.12
C PHE A 136 -25.44 12.41 -5.52
N LEU A 137 -25.48 12.24 -4.20
CA LEU A 137 -24.92 11.06 -3.54
C LEU A 137 -25.61 9.76 -3.96
N GLU A 138 -26.93 9.80 -4.19
CA GLU A 138 -27.71 8.67 -4.72
C GLU A 138 -27.33 8.33 -6.17
N SER A 139 -26.98 9.34 -6.99
CA SER A 139 -26.52 9.16 -8.37
C SER A 139 -25.12 8.55 -8.50
N LEU A 140 -24.31 8.54 -7.44
CA LEU A 140 -23.01 7.85 -7.42
C LEU A 140 -23.14 6.32 -7.38
N HIS A 141 -24.34 5.80 -7.09
CA HIS A 141 -24.64 4.35 -7.05
C HIS A 141 -23.60 3.52 -6.27
N LEU A 142 -23.16 4.06 -5.13
CA LEU A 142 -22.18 3.43 -4.26
C LEU A 142 -22.78 2.27 -3.47
N TYR A 143 -21.89 1.40 -3.00
CA TYR A 143 -22.24 0.27 -2.14
C TYR A 143 -21.65 0.44 -0.75
N GLN A 144 -22.42 0.06 0.26
CA GLN A 144 -21.97 0.01 1.64
C GLN A 144 -21.47 -1.41 1.97
N GLU A 145 -20.46 -1.51 2.84
CA GLU A 145 -20.18 -2.74 3.58
C GLU A 145 -20.13 -2.43 5.07
N SER A 146 -20.99 -3.10 5.84
CA SER A 146 -21.16 -2.93 7.30
C SER A 146 -21.50 -1.48 7.72
N LYS A 147 -20.50 -0.57 7.67
CA LYS A 147 -20.60 0.87 8.00
C LYS A 147 -19.66 1.75 7.14
N TYR A 148 -19.05 1.20 6.09
CA TYR A 148 -18.02 1.88 5.29
C TYR A 148 -18.40 1.89 3.81
N LEU A 149 -18.10 2.98 3.11
CA LEU A 149 -18.31 3.06 1.66
C LEU A 149 -17.27 2.25 0.90
N SER A 150 -17.75 1.35 0.05
CA SER A 150 -16.90 0.49 -0.77
C SER A 150 -16.52 1.20 -2.07
N ILE A 151 -15.69 2.25 -1.97
CA ILE A 151 -15.22 3.03 -3.13
C ILE A 151 -14.49 2.14 -4.16
N ILE A 152 -13.90 1.02 -3.72
CA ILE A 152 -13.32 -0.01 -4.61
C ILE A 152 -14.35 -0.68 -5.53
N LEU A 153 -15.66 -0.58 -5.25
CA LEU A 153 -16.75 -1.07 -6.11
C LEU A 153 -17.42 0.04 -6.95
N HIS A 154 -17.05 1.32 -6.78
CA HIS A 154 -17.59 2.43 -7.59
C HIS A 154 -17.29 2.20 -9.08
N ASN A 155 -18.32 2.27 -9.94
CA ASN A 155 -18.23 1.97 -11.37
C ASN A 155 -17.49 0.65 -11.69
N LEU A 156 -17.75 -0.42 -10.92
CA LEU A 156 -17.14 -1.74 -11.14
C LEU A 156 -17.48 -2.30 -12.53
N GLY A 157 -16.43 -2.67 -13.28
CA GLY A 157 -16.51 -3.12 -14.67
C GLY A 157 -16.31 -1.98 -15.68
N GLY A 158 -16.18 -0.73 -15.23
CA GLY A 158 -16.05 0.45 -16.07
C GLY A 158 -14.65 0.72 -16.64
N PHE A 159 -13.62 -0.07 -16.28
CA PHE A 159 -12.25 0.15 -16.81
C PHE A 159 -12.16 -0.16 -18.32
N CYS A 160 -13.16 -0.79 -18.93
CA CYS A 160 -13.27 -0.97 -20.39
C CYS A 160 -13.68 0.31 -21.15
N HIS A 161 -13.82 1.45 -20.46
CA HIS A 161 -14.11 2.77 -21.05
C HIS A 161 -12.96 3.78 -20.89
N ASP A 162 -11.82 3.33 -20.38
CA ASP A 162 -10.56 4.09 -20.26
C ASP A 162 -9.46 3.24 -20.89
N ASP A 163 -8.86 3.71 -21.98
CA ASP A 163 -7.91 2.91 -22.77
C ASP A 163 -6.68 2.47 -21.95
N ILE A 164 -6.19 3.33 -21.05
CA ILE A 164 -4.98 3.07 -20.24
C ILE A 164 -5.29 2.03 -19.15
N LEU A 165 -6.46 2.13 -18.52
CA LEU A 165 -6.92 1.15 -17.53
C LEU A 165 -7.32 -0.17 -18.17
N HIS A 166 -7.91 -0.15 -19.38
CA HIS A 166 -8.22 -1.34 -20.15
C HIS A 166 -6.96 -2.09 -20.60
N GLU A 167 -5.93 -1.36 -21.07
CA GLU A 167 -4.64 -1.95 -21.45
C GLU A 167 -3.96 -2.60 -20.23
N ARG A 168 -3.91 -1.91 -19.07
CA ARG A 168 -3.39 -2.47 -17.81
C ARG A 168 -4.10 -3.77 -17.41
N VAL A 169 -5.43 -3.81 -17.46
CA VAL A 169 -6.21 -5.02 -17.15
C VAL A 169 -5.90 -6.14 -18.15
N SER A 170 -5.82 -5.82 -19.44
CA SER A 170 -5.54 -6.79 -20.51
C SER A 170 -4.13 -7.38 -20.41
N ASN A 171 -3.14 -6.56 -20.07
CA ASN A 171 -1.75 -6.99 -19.84
C ASN A 171 -1.60 -7.90 -18.59
N ILE A 172 -2.56 -7.86 -17.66
CA ILE A 172 -2.63 -8.77 -16.50
C ILE A 172 -3.40 -10.06 -16.84
N PHE A 173 -4.53 -9.97 -17.53
CA PHE A 173 -5.42 -11.11 -17.84
C PHE A 173 -5.06 -11.78 -19.17
N THR A 174 -3.84 -12.30 -19.27
CA THR A 174 -3.34 -13.08 -20.42
C THR A 174 -3.25 -14.59 -20.09
N PRO A 175 -3.15 -15.49 -21.08
CA PRO A 175 -3.02 -16.94 -20.83
C PRO A 175 -1.79 -17.40 -20.03
N THR A 176 -0.75 -16.56 -19.87
CA THR A 176 0.40 -16.85 -19.00
C THR A 176 0.07 -16.62 -17.53
N ASN A 177 0.53 -17.51 -16.64
CA ASN A 177 0.52 -17.26 -15.20
C ASN A 177 1.30 -16.00 -14.82
N LYS A 178 0.91 -15.28 -13.75
CA LYS A 178 1.55 -14.03 -13.32
C LYS A 178 1.66 -13.83 -11.81
N PHE A 179 2.68 -13.07 -11.43
CA PHE A 179 2.75 -12.35 -10.15
C PHE A 179 2.47 -10.86 -10.34
N LEU A 180 1.46 -10.32 -9.65
CA LEU A 180 1.08 -8.90 -9.64
C LEU A 180 1.53 -8.27 -8.32
N VAL A 181 2.68 -7.59 -8.33
CA VAL A 181 3.40 -7.21 -7.08
C VAL A 181 3.77 -5.73 -7.08
N ASN A 182 3.23 -4.99 -6.11
CA ASN A 182 3.54 -3.59 -5.80
C ASN A 182 3.05 -3.28 -4.37
N ALA A 183 3.24 -2.06 -3.87
CA ALA A 183 2.90 -1.66 -2.50
C ALA A 183 1.40 -1.82 -2.13
N SER A 184 1.07 -1.74 -0.84
CA SER A 184 -0.31 -1.80 -0.37
C SER A 184 -1.08 -0.54 -0.77
N GLY A 185 -2.21 -0.71 -1.46
CA GLY A 185 -3.07 0.40 -1.89
C GLY A 185 -2.79 0.99 -3.28
N THR A 186 -1.89 0.39 -4.07
CA THR A 186 -1.61 0.83 -5.47
C THR A 186 -2.67 0.41 -6.50
N GLY A 187 -3.72 -0.33 -6.11
CA GLY A 187 -4.83 -0.70 -7.00
C GLY A 187 -4.93 -2.16 -7.43
N LYS A 188 -3.97 -3.04 -7.06
CA LYS A 188 -3.95 -4.49 -7.39
C LYS A 188 -5.34 -5.15 -7.37
N THR A 189 -6.00 -5.15 -6.22
CA THR A 189 -7.32 -5.75 -5.99
C THR A 189 -8.41 -5.19 -6.93
N ARG A 190 -8.36 -3.90 -7.28
CA ARG A 190 -9.30 -3.31 -8.26
C ARG A 190 -9.06 -3.82 -9.67
N LEU A 191 -7.80 -3.95 -10.10
CA LEU A 191 -7.46 -4.53 -11.40
C LEU A 191 -7.86 -6.01 -11.49
N CYS A 192 -7.71 -6.75 -10.39
CA CYS A 192 -8.23 -8.11 -10.24
C CYS A 192 -9.76 -8.17 -10.42
N TYR A 193 -10.50 -7.22 -9.81
CA TYR A 193 -11.96 -7.13 -9.97
C TYR A 193 -12.39 -6.74 -11.39
N GLU A 194 -11.74 -5.75 -12.00
CA GLU A 194 -12.08 -5.28 -13.35
C GLU A 194 -11.80 -6.34 -14.42
N GLY A 195 -10.68 -7.07 -14.30
CA GLY A 195 -10.39 -8.20 -15.18
C GLY A 195 -11.40 -9.34 -15.04
N LEU A 196 -11.90 -9.63 -13.84
CA LEU A 196 -12.98 -10.60 -13.60
C LEU A 196 -14.39 -10.09 -13.96
N CYS A 197 -14.54 -8.80 -14.30
CA CYS A 197 -15.76 -8.32 -14.98
C CYS A 197 -15.74 -8.57 -16.49
N SER A 198 -14.56 -8.78 -17.08
CA SER A 198 -14.39 -9.05 -18.53
C SER A 198 -14.08 -10.51 -18.85
N ASN A 199 -13.48 -11.25 -17.91
CA ASN A 199 -13.06 -12.64 -18.04
C ASN A 199 -13.79 -13.54 -17.04
N TRP A 200 -13.91 -14.84 -17.36
CA TRP A 200 -14.36 -15.82 -16.38
C TRP A 200 -13.23 -16.17 -15.41
N GLY A 201 -13.54 -16.37 -14.14
CA GLY A 201 -12.54 -16.80 -13.18
C GLY A 201 -13.01 -16.75 -11.73
N PHE A 202 -12.09 -17.09 -10.84
CA PHE A 202 -12.31 -17.17 -9.41
C PHE A 202 -11.52 -16.09 -8.68
N TYR A 203 -12.16 -15.39 -7.74
CA TYR A 203 -11.48 -14.50 -6.79
C TYR A 203 -11.32 -15.21 -5.45
N LEU A 204 -10.09 -15.56 -5.12
CA LEU A 204 -9.68 -16.09 -3.83
C LEU A 204 -8.79 -15.06 -3.13
N SER A 205 -8.84 -14.99 -1.80
CA SER A 205 -7.93 -14.17 -1.01
C SER A 205 -7.40 -14.97 0.16
N VAL A 206 -6.09 -14.92 0.39
CA VAL A 206 -5.46 -15.53 1.58
C VAL A 206 -5.89 -14.78 2.84
N HIS A 207 -6.14 -13.47 2.73
CA HIS A 207 -6.47 -12.61 3.85
C HIS A 207 -7.51 -11.56 3.47
N ILE A 208 -8.76 -11.76 3.89
CA ILE A 208 -9.78 -10.71 3.82
C ILE A 208 -9.40 -9.54 4.73
N ASP A 209 -9.42 -8.34 4.17
CA ASP A 209 -9.03 -7.09 4.83
C ASP A 209 -10.19 -6.40 5.58
N SER A 210 -9.97 -5.15 6.00
CA SER A 210 -11.00 -4.33 6.65
C SER A 210 -12.23 -4.02 5.78
N GLY A 211 -12.12 -4.08 4.45
CA GLY A 211 -13.23 -3.93 3.50
C GLY A 211 -14.11 -5.18 3.39
N ARG A 212 -13.71 -6.30 4.02
CA ARG A 212 -14.50 -7.54 4.15
C ARG A 212 -15.01 -8.13 2.83
N LEU A 213 -14.40 -7.80 1.69
CA LEU A 213 -14.78 -8.32 0.38
C LEU A 213 -14.12 -9.68 0.14
N GLY A 214 -14.93 -10.66 -0.28
CA GLY A 214 -14.46 -12.01 -0.59
C GLY A 214 -15.11 -13.11 0.25
N SER A 215 -14.71 -14.34 -0.08
CA SER A 215 -15.08 -15.58 0.60
C SER A 215 -14.08 -15.92 1.71
N TYR A 216 -14.59 -16.44 2.84
CA TYR A 216 -13.77 -16.79 4.00
C TYR A 216 -13.13 -18.18 3.91
N ASP A 217 -13.56 -19.03 2.95
CA ASP A 217 -13.06 -20.37 2.69
C ASP A 217 -11.55 -20.56 2.91
N LEU A 218 -10.70 -19.81 2.20
CA LEU A 218 -9.25 -19.97 2.29
C LEU A 218 -8.69 -19.47 3.62
N GLN A 219 -9.15 -18.32 4.14
CA GLN A 219 -8.66 -17.77 5.41
C GLN A 219 -9.05 -18.66 6.61
N MET A 220 -10.22 -19.29 6.57
CA MET A 220 -10.74 -20.13 7.66
C MET A 220 -10.12 -21.52 7.66
N LEU A 221 -10.05 -22.19 6.52
CA LEU A 221 -9.44 -23.53 6.44
C LEU A 221 -7.94 -23.49 6.77
N LEU A 222 -7.21 -22.44 6.37
CA LEU A 222 -5.81 -22.25 6.79
C LEU A 222 -5.65 -22.04 8.30
N ARG A 223 -6.64 -21.46 8.99
CA ARG A 223 -6.65 -21.34 10.47
C ARG A 223 -7.02 -22.65 11.16
N GLU A 224 -7.85 -23.48 10.55
CA GLU A 224 -8.17 -24.82 11.05
C GLU A 224 -6.90 -25.69 10.98
N CYS A 225 -6.26 -25.79 9.81
CA CYS A 225 -5.03 -26.57 9.64
C CYS A 225 -3.81 -26.04 10.43
N GLN A 226 -3.80 -24.76 10.84
CA GLN A 226 -2.74 -24.19 11.70
C GLN A 226 -2.59 -24.94 13.05
N PHE A 227 -3.62 -25.63 13.53
CA PHE A 227 -3.52 -26.46 14.73
C PHE A 227 -2.79 -27.79 14.44
N ASP A 228 -3.10 -28.45 13.31
CA ASP A 228 -2.52 -29.73 12.94
C ASP A 228 -1.02 -29.62 12.59
N PHE A 229 -0.62 -28.55 11.90
CA PHE A 229 0.79 -28.30 11.52
C PHE A 229 1.71 -28.02 12.72
N ARG A 230 1.19 -27.89 13.94
CA ARG A 230 2.00 -27.84 15.17
C ARG A 230 2.37 -29.23 15.71
N MET A 231 1.75 -30.29 15.19
CA MET A 231 1.81 -31.65 15.73
C MET A 231 2.17 -32.73 14.69
N GLY A 232 2.02 -32.44 13.38
CA GLY A 232 2.21 -33.40 12.29
C GLY A 232 3.61 -33.38 11.65
N ASP A 233 3.88 -34.41 10.84
CA ASP A 233 5.06 -34.53 9.99
C ASP A 233 4.90 -33.77 8.65
N VAL A 234 6.01 -33.43 7.99
CA VAL A 234 6.05 -32.54 6.81
C VAL A 234 5.40 -33.15 5.55
N PRO A 235 5.56 -34.45 5.23
CA PRO A 235 4.89 -35.06 4.07
C PRO A 235 3.36 -35.12 4.28
N GLN A 236 2.91 -35.45 5.49
CA GLN A 236 1.49 -35.46 5.86
C GLN A 236 0.90 -34.05 5.82
N THR A 237 1.64 -33.06 6.33
CA THR A 237 1.32 -31.63 6.25
C THR A 237 1.07 -31.20 4.80
N THR A 238 1.99 -31.51 3.88
CA THR A 238 1.84 -31.18 2.45
C THR A 238 0.59 -31.83 1.85
N GLN A 239 0.32 -33.11 2.12
CA GLN A 239 -0.87 -33.77 1.57
C GLN A 239 -2.19 -33.17 2.08
N VAL A 240 -2.26 -32.76 3.36
CA VAL A 240 -3.42 -32.06 3.92
C VAL A 240 -3.63 -30.71 3.24
N VAL A 241 -2.55 -29.94 3.02
CA VAL A 241 -2.58 -28.67 2.28
C VAL A 241 -3.08 -28.87 0.84
N THR A 242 -2.58 -29.88 0.13
CA THR A 242 -3.02 -30.23 -1.23
C THR A 242 -4.51 -30.60 -1.27
N ASN A 243 -4.99 -31.42 -0.34
CA ASN A 243 -6.41 -31.78 -0.25
C ASN A 243 -7.28 -30.54 0.04
N MET A 244 -6.84 -29.64 0.93
CA MET A 244 -7.53 -28.39 1.22
C MET A 244 -7.63 -27.48 -0.01
N PHE A 245 -6.54 -27.25 -0.73
CA PHE A 245 -6.57 -26.44 -1.96
C PHE A 245 -7.40 -27.08 -3.08
N GLY A 246 -7.45 -28.41 -3.15
CA GLY A 246 -8.36 -29.16 -4.03
C GLY A 246 -9.83 -29.04 -3.63
N ALA A 247 -10.15 -29.15 -2.34
CA ALA A 247 -11.51 -29.00 -1.83
C ALA A 247 -12.06 -27.57 -2.02
N ILE A 248 -11.22 -26.55 -1.83
CA ILE A 248 -11.52 -25.15 -2.14
C ILE A 248 -11.80 -24.98 -3.64
N LEU A 249 -10.89 -25.45 -4.52
CA LEU A 249 -11.06 -25.33 -5.98
C LEU A 249 -12.32 -26.07 -6.46
N LEU A 250 -12.60 -27.26 -5.94
CA LEU A 250 -13.81 -28.01 -6.29
C LEU A 250 -15.08 -27.31 -5.80
N SER A 251 -15.11 -26.81 -4.56
CA SER A 251 -16.21 -26.00 -4.02
C SER A 251 -16.56 -24.83 -4.95
N ARG A 252 -15.53 -24.07 -5.35
CA ARG A 252 -15.62 -22.94 -6.28
C ARG A 252 -16.18 -23.37 -7.64
N LEU A 253 -15.63 -24.42 -8.26
CA LEU A 253 -16.07 -24.95 -9.54
C LEU A 253 -17.54 -25.44 -9.51
N MET A 254 -17.98 -26.05 -8.41
CA MET A 254 -19.34 -26.56 -8.26
C MET A 254 -20.38 -25.44 -8.13
N VAL A 255 -20.09 -24.43 -7.31
CA VAL A 255 -20.95 -23.24 -7.17
C VAL A 255 -20.97 -22.42 -8.47
N PHE A 256 -19.86 -22.35 -9.21
CA PHE A 256 -19.83 -21.73 -10.53
C PHE A 256 -20.62 -22.52 -11.58
N LEU A 257 -20.54 -23.85 -11.58
CA LEU A 257 -21.35 -24.70 -12.46
C LEU A 257 -22.86 -24.51 -12.20
N MET A 258 -23.25 -24.35 -10.93
CA MET A 258 -24.63 -23.99 -10.55
C MET A 258 -24.99 -22.59 -11.05
N PHE A 259 -24.13 -21.59 -10.86
CA PHE A 259 -24.35 -20.23 -11.37
C PHE A 259 -24.57 -20.23 -12.89
N LEU A 260 -23.72 -20.94 -13.66
CA LEU A 260 -23.86 -21.06 -15.11
C LEU A 260 -25.16 -21.77 -15.51
N GLN A 261 -25.55 -22.84 -14.82
CA GLN A 261 -26.81 -23.56 -15.06
C GLN A 261 -28.04 -22.64 -14.88
N GLU A 262 -28.10 -21.87 -13.80
CA GLU A 262 -29.23 -20.96 -13.52
C GLU A 262 -29.18 -19.67 -14.37
N ALA A 263 -27.99 -19.21 -14.78
CA ALA A 263 -27.83 -18.05 -15.67
C ALA A 263 -28.10 -18.36 -17.16
N SER A 264 -28.04 -19.64 -17.57
CA SER A 264 -28.26 -20.07 -18.97
C SER A 264 -29.71 -20.34 -19.34
N ILE A 265 -30.68 -19.98 -18.48
CA ILE A 265 -32.09 -20.41 -18.65
C ILE A 265 -32.70 -19.90 -19.96
N ASP A 266 -32.31 -18.72 -20.45
CA ASP A 266 -32.92 -18.02 -21.58
C ASP A 266 -32.14 -18.13 -22.91
N ASP A 267 -31.13 -19.00 -23.01
CA ASP A 267 -30.23 -19.17 -24.18
C ASP A 267 -29.47 -17.92 -24.67
N ALA A 268 -29.54 -16.81 -23.93
CA ALA A 268 -28.74 -15.62 -24.20
C ALA A 268 -27.25 -15.89 -24.01
N LYS A 269 -26.41 -15.40 -24.95
CA LYS A 269 -24.95 -15.42 -24.77
C LYS A 269 -24.59 -14.60 -23.53
N PHE A 270 -23.77 -15.17 -22.64
CA PHE A 270 -23.31 -14.47 -21.44
C PHE A 270 -22.64 -13.14 -21.77
N SER A 271 -22.88 -12.15 -20.91
CA SER A 271 -22.36 -10.78 -21.03
C SER A 271 -21.29 -10.49 -19.99
N ASN A 272 -20.58 -9.36 -20.13
CA ASN A 272 -19.68 -8.87 -19.07
C ASN A 272 -20.45 -8.52 -17.77
N GLU A 273 -21.72 -8.12 -17.87
CA GLU A 273 -22.59 -7.98 -16.69
C GLU A 273 -22.85 -9.35 -16.01
N THR A 274 -22.96 -10.44 -16.77
CA THR A 274 -23.02 -11.80 -16.20
C THR A 274 -21.72 -12.19 -15.49
N LYS A 275 -20.55 -11.87 -16.08
CA LYS A 275 -19.22 -12.08 -15.48
C LYS A 275 -19.05 -11.25 -14.20
N LYS A 276 -19.45 -9.98 -14.22
CA LYS A 276 -19.49 -9.07 -13.07
C LYS A 276 -20.41 -9.57 -11.94
N ARG A 277 -21.60 -10.11 -12.25
CA ARG A 277 -22.45 -10.77 -11.24
C ARG A 277 -21.75 -11.96 -10.61
N TRP A 278 -21.09 -12.80 -11.40
CA TRP A 278 -20.29 -13.91 -10.87
C TRP A 278 -19.13 -13.46 -9.96
N LEU A 279 -18.46 -12.35 -10.28
CA LEU A 279 -17.50 -11.74 -9.36
C LEU A 279 -18.19 -11.30 -8.05
N VAL A 280 -19.30 -10.56 -8.13
CA VAL A 280 -20.05 -10.09 -6.96
C VAL A 280 -20.50 -11.25 -6.05
N THR A 281 -20.95 -12.37 -6.64
CA THR A 281 -21.25 -13.65 -5.94
C THR A 281 -20.07 -14.14 -5.10
N GLN A 282 -18.83 -13.90 -5.53
CA GLN A 282 -17.61 -14.26 -4.79
C GLN A 282 -17.15 -13.19 -3.78
N LEU A 283 -17.59 -11.93 -3.95
CA LEU A 283 -17.28 -10.82 -3.02
C LEU A 283 -18.26 -10.71 -1.85
N ARG A 284 -19.52 -11.14 -2.04
CA ARG A 284 -20.58 -11.18 -1.00
C ARG A 284 -21.28 -12.55 -0.90
N PRO A 285 -20.55 -13.66 -0.71
CA PRO A 285 -21.15 -15.00 -0.79
C PRO A 285 -22.16 -15.31 0.32
N ARG A 286 -22.02 -14.70 1.50
CA ARG A 286 -23.01 -14.80 2.59
C ARG A 286 -24.35 -14.12 2.27
N ASN A 287 -24.39 -13.23 1.28
CA ASN A 287 -25.63 -12.55 0.86
C ASN A 287 -26.44 -13.38 -0.13
N ILE A 288 -25.90 -14.52 -0.60
CA ILE A 288 -26.62 -15.45 -1.49
C ILE A 288 -27.68 -16.20 -0.68
N ALA A 289 -27.29 -16.80 0.45
CA ALA A 289 -28.14 -17.68 1.24
C ALA A 289 -28.79 -16.96 2.42
N GLU A 290 -30.12 -17.07 2.55
CA GLU A 290 -30.92 -16.49 3.66
C GLU A 290 -30.39 -16.88 5.06
N ARG A 291 -29.66 -18.01 5.13
CA ARG A 291 -29.15 -18.61 6.37
C ARG A 291 -27.83 -17.99 6.87
N ASN A 292 -27.32 -16.93 6.22
CA ASN A 292 -26.04 -16.28 6.54
C ASN A 292 -24.86 -17.29 6.64
N THR A 293 -24.96 -18.37 5.86
CA THR A 293 -23.93 -19.42 5.74
C THR A 293 -23.03 -19.04 4.57
N GLU A 294 -21.72 -19.22 4.70
CA GLU A 294 -20.78 -18.95 3.61
C GLU A 294 -20.67 -20.22 2.73
N PRO A 295 -21.22 -20.22 1.50
CA PRO A 295 -21.33 -21.43 0.69
C PRO A 295 -20.00 -22.01 0.22
N PHE A 296 -18.96 -21.20 0.01
CA PHE A 296 -17.68 -21.72 -0.46
C PHE A 296 -16.93 -22.45 0.67
N GLU A 297 -16.86 -21.83 1.85
CA GLU A 297 -16.28 -22.40 3.07
C GLU A 297 -16.98 -23.70 3.49
N GLU A 298 -18.31 -23.68 3.59
CA GLU A 298 -19.08 -24.81 4.13
C GLU A 298 -19.17 -26.00 3.15
N LEU A 299 -19.11 -25.75 1.84
CA LEU A 299 -18.97 -26.81 0.84
C LEU A 299 -17.52 -27.35 0.81
N ALA A 300 -16.50 -26.51 0.89
CA ALA A 300 -15.10 -26.96 0.94
C ALA A 300 -14.84 -27.84 2.17
N ARG A 301 -15.40 -27.49 3.33
CA ARG A 301 -15.35 -28.30 4.56
C ARG A 301 -15.96 -29.70 4.38
N LYS A 302 -17.05 -29.84 3.60
CA LYS A 302 -17.68 -31.14 3.27
C LYS A 302 -16.89 -31.94 2.22
N LEU A 303 -16.10 -31.26 1.39
CA LEU A 303 -15.25 -31.88 0.37
C LEU A 303 -13.89 -32.34 0.95
N LEU A 304 -13.46 -31.79 2.08
CA LEU A 304 -12.27 -32.23 2.83
C LEU A 304 -12.39 -33.64 3.43
N GLU A 305 -13.59 -34.21 3.51
CA GLU A 305 -13.82 -35.60 3.94
C GLU A 305 -13.35 -36.65 2.90
N HIS A 306 -12.89 -36.22 1.72
CA HIS A 306 -12.56 -37.06 0.57
C HIS A 306 -11.07 -37.01 0.22
N ASP A 307 -10.59 -38.04 -0.49
CA ASP A 307 -9.19 -38.13 -0.92
C ASP A 307 -8.84 -37.26 -2.14
N SER A 308 -7.55 -37.15 -2.43
CA SER A 308 -7.00 -36.37 -3.54
C SER A 308 -7.44 -36.87 -4.92
N THR A 309 -7.71 -38.17 -5.08
CA THR A 309 -8.18 -38.77 -6.35
C THR A 309 -9.62 -38.33 -6.64
N TYR A 310 -10.51 -38.46 -5.65
CA TYR A 310 -11.88 -37.98 -5.73
C TYR A 310 -11.92 -36.48 -6.05
N LEU A 311 -11.08 -35.67 -5.40
CA LEU A 311 -10.99 -34.23 -5.67
C LEU A 311 -10.53 -33.96 -7.12
N ALA A 312 -9.42 -34.55 -7.56
CA ALA A 312 -8.86 -34.35 -8.91
C ALA A 312 -9.81 -34.77 -10.04
N GLU A 313 -10.48 -35.92 -9.88
CA GLU A 313 -11.49 -36.37 -10.83
C GLU A 313 -12.70 -35.44 -10.89
N ASN A 314 -13.25 -35.03 -9.74
CA ASN A 314 -14.41 -34.14 -9.72
C ASN A 314 -14.08 -32.74 -10.25
N ILE A 315 -12.86 -32.23 -10.02
CA ILE A 315 -12.35 -31.00 -10.64
C ILE A 315 -12.29 -31.18 -12.17
N THR A 316 -11.72 -32.29 -12.66
CA THR A 316 -11.66 -32.60 -14.09
C THR A 316 -13.06 -32.68 -14.73
N ILE A 317 -14.04 -33.27 -14.02
CA ILE A 317 -15.44 -33.35 -14.47
C ILE A 317 -16.12 -31.97 -14.47
N ALA A 318 -15.92 -31.17 -13.42
CA ALA A 318 -16.51 -29.84 -13.29
C ALA A 318 -15.96 -28.88 -14.35
N LEU A 319 -14.63 -28.83 -14.55
CA LEU A 319 -13.99 -28.06 -15.62
C LEU A 319 -14.53 -28.45 -17.00
N ARG A 320 -14.66 -29.75 -17.30
CA ARG A 320 -15.24 -30.23 -18.57
C ARG A 320 -16.68 -29.73 -18.76
N LYS A 321 -17.51 -29.72 -17.72
CA LYS A 321 -18.88 -29.20 -17.79
C LYS A 321 -18.92 -27.68 -17.96
N ILE A 322 -18.08 -26.94 -17.24
CA ILE A 322 -17.93 -25.48 -17.39
C ILE A 322 -17.52 -25.12 -18.84
N ARG A 323 -16.60 -25.88 -19.46
CA ARG A 323 -16.22 -25.70 -20.87
C ARG A 323 -17.40 -25.82 -21.85
N THR A 324 -18.44 -26.61 -21.55
CA THR A 324 -19.65 -26.66 -22.39
C THR A 324 -20.54 -25.41 -22.30
N PHE A 325 -20.36 -24.56 -21.27
CA PHE A 325 -21.05 -23.27 -21.13
C PHE A 325 -20.22 -22.12 -21.68
N ILE A 326 -18.94 -22.02 -21.31
CA ILE A 326 -18.09 -20.86 -21.65
C ILE A 326 -17.24 -21.07 -22.92
N GLY A 327 -17.19 -22.29 -23.46
CA GLY A 327 -16.34 -22.64 -24.60
C GLY A 327 -14.86 -22.45 -24.28
N GLU A 328 -14.13 -21.84 -25.21
CA GLU A 328 -12.70 -21.58 -25.11
C GLU A 328 -12.35 -20.31 -24.30
N ASP A 329 -13.33 -19.54 -23.79
CA ASP A 329 -13.05 -18.38 -22.91
C ASP A 329 -12.14 -18.82 -21.74
N PRO A 330 -10.99 -18.17 -21.48
CA PRO A 330 -10.10 -18.55 -20.39
C PRO A 330 -10.78 -18.43 -19.01
N LEU A 331 -10.41 -19.34 -18.10
CA LEU A 331 -10.95 -19.44 -16.75
C LEU A 331 -9.83 -19.15 -15.74
N PHE A 332 -9.76 -17.92 -15.25
CA PHE A 332 -8.66 -17.45 -14.41
C PHE A 332 -8.77 -17.89 -12.95
N LEU A 333 -7.63 -18.09 -12.30
CA LEU A 333 -7.51 -18.25 -10.85
C LEU A 333 -6.80 -17.03 -10.27
N VAL A 334 -7.55 -16.10 -9.67
CA VAL A 334 -6.99 -14.90 -9.04
C VAL A 334 -6.83 -15.15 -7.54
N LEU A 335 -5.59 -15.13 -7.06
CA LEU A 335 -5.25 -15.24 -5.64
C LEU A 335 -4.70 -13.92 -5.12
N ASP A 336 -5.52 -13.17 -4.40
CA ASP A 336 -5.15 -11.90 -3.79
C ASP A 336 -4.58 -12.07 -2.37
N GLU A 337 -3.83 -11.06 -1.92
CA GLU A 337 -3.04 -11.07 -0.69
C GLU A 337 -2.12 -12.30 -0.53
N GLY A 338 -1.64 -12.84 -1.66
CA GLY A 338 -0.78 -14.04 -1.74
C GLY A 338 0.49 -13.96 -0.90
N SER A 339 0.98 -12.75 -0.60
CA SER A 339 2.10 -12.53 0.32
C SER A 339 1.88 -13.07 1.74
N TYR A 340 0.63 -13.23 2.21
CA TYR A 340 0.36 -13.91 3.48
C TYR A 340 0.72 -15.41 3.41
N ALA A 341 0.56 -16.07 2.25
CA ALA A 341 0.93 -17.47 2.05
C ALA A 341 2.43 -17.68 1.75
N VAL A 342 3.22 -16.60 1.62
CA VAL A 342 4.69 -16.70 1.50
C VAL A 342 5.33 -16.92 2.87
N ASP A 343 4.89 -16.18 3.89
CA ASP A 343 5.46 -16.26 5.25
C ASP A 343 4.75 -17.31 6.14
N MET A 344 3.53 -17.73 5.79
CA MET A 344 2.78 -18.72 6.59
C MET A 344 3.45 -20.11 6.56
N PHE A 345 3.59 -20.72 7.74
CA PHE A 345 4.20 -22.04 7.98
C PHE A 345 5.64 -22.21 7.49
N SER A 346 6.40 -21.11 7.35
CA SER A 346 7.78 -21.13 6.81
C SER A 346 8.77 -22.01 7.59
N TYR A 347 8.51 -22.28 8.87
CA TYR A 347 9.32 -23.18 9.70
C TYR A 347 8.95 -24.66 9.52
N GLN A 348 7.68 -24.96 9.22
CA GLN A 348 7.14 -26.32 9.07
C GLN A 348 7.38 -26.88 7.66
N LEU A 349 7.43 -26.02 6.64
CA LEU A 349 7.49 -26.41 5.23
C LEU A 349 8.92 -26.48 4.65
N CYS A 350 9.94 -26.48 5.51
CA CYS A 350 11.35 -26.78 5.20
C CYS A 350 11.93 -26.06 3.96
N GLY A 351 11.53 -24.80 3.72
CA GLY A 351 12.00 -23.96 2.62
C GLY A 351 11.00 -23.80 1.46
N THR A 352 10.02 -24.70 1.33
CA THR A 352 8.85 -24.47 0.46
C THR A 352 7.89 -23.51 1.14
N SER A 353 7.24 -22.62 0.40
CA SER A 353 6.17 -21.76 0.92
C SER A 353 4.79 -22.38 0.71
N LEU A 354 3.83 -22.07 1.58
CA LEU A 354 2.43 -22.45 1.42
C LEU A 354 1.88 -21.99 0.04
N LEU A 355 2.32 -20.82 -0.44
CA LEU A 355 1.99 -20.31 -1.77
C LEU A 355 2.49 -21.24 -2.89
N GLN A 356 3.71 -21.76 -2.84
CA GLN A 356 4.20 -22.72 -3.84
C GLN A 356 3.37 -24.00 -3.87
N ILE A 357 2.95 -24.51 -2.70
CA ILE A 357 2.06 -25.70 -2.63
C ILE A 357 0.70 -25.38 -3.25
N ALA A 358 0.14 -24.20 -3.00
CA ALA A 358 -1.12 -23.74 -3.61
C ALA A 358 -1.03 -23.68 -5.15
N LEU A 359 0.03 -23.03 -5.67
CA LEU A 359 0.27 -22.89 -7.10
C LEU A 359 0.46 -24.26 -7.78
N GLN A 360 1.31 -25.13 -7.22
CA GLN A 360 1.53 -26.48 -7.73
C GLN A 360 0.22 -27.26 -7.78
N THR A 361 -0.51 -27.29 -6.65
CA THR A 361 -1.78 -28.01 -6.51
C THR A 361 -2.79 -27.58 -7.57
N TRP A 362 -2.96 -26.28 -7.81
CA TRP A 362 -3.91 -25.81 -8.82
C TRP A 362 -3.42 -26.01 -10.25
N MET A 363 -2.12 -25.89 -10.53
CA MET A 363 -1.58 -26.21 -11.87
C MET A 363 -1.78 -27.69 -12.22
N ASP A 364 -1.53 -28.61 -11.28
CA ASP A 364 -1.73 -30.05 -11.48
C ASP A 364 -3.22 -30.42 -11.63
N LEU A 365 -4.07 -29.95 -10.72
CA LEU A 365 -5.51 -30.25 -10.72
C LEU A 365 -6.25 -29.65 -11.92
N THR A 366 -5.80 -28.50 -12.44
CA THR A 366 -6.35 -27.88 -13.67
C THR A 366 -5.61 -28.27 -14.94
N LYS A 367 -4.48 -28.99 -14.84
CA LYS A 367 -3.59 -29.35 -15.96
C LYS A 367 -3.16 -28.13 -16.78
N GLY A 368 -2.89 -27.01 -16.10
CA GLY A 368 -2.55 -25.72 -16.71
C GLY A 368 -3.68 -25.02 -17.48
N GLN A 369 -4.92 -25.53 -17.46
CA GLN A 369 -6.03 -24.96 -18.24
C GLN A 369 -6.64 -23.68 -17.63
N CYS A 370 -6.17 -23.25 -16.46
CA CYS A 370 -6.67 -22.11 -15.72
C CYS A 370 -5.50 -21.16 -15.35
N PRO A 371 -5.27 -20.06 -16.09
CA PRO A 371 -4.16 -19.16 -15.82
C PRO A 371 -4.26 -18.53 -14.43
N ILE A 372 -3.15 -18.56 -13.67
CA ILE A 372 -3.11 -18.11 -12.28
C ILE A 372 -2.53 -16.69 -12.21
N ILE A 373 -3.24 -15.77 -11.54
CA ILE A 373 -2.78 -14.42 -11.23
C ILE A 373 -2.66 -14.31 -9.71
N CYS A 374 -1.44 -14.33 -9.20
CA CYS A 374 -1.17 -14.17 -7.77
C CYS A 374 -0.79 -12.71 -7.46
N ALA A 375 -1.63 -12.01 -6.72
CA ALA A 375 -1.42 -10.62 -6.32
C ALA A 375 -0.91 -10.52 -4.87
N GLY A 376 0.01 -9.59 -4.61
CA GLY A 376 0.56 -9.39 -3.27
C GLY A 376 1.48 -8.19 -3.12
N ILE A 377 2.08 -8.06 -1.93
CA ILE A 377 3.07 -7.01 -1.63
C ILE A 377 4.44 -7.67 -1.48
N LYS A 378 4.57 -8.58 -0.51
CA LYS A 378 5.82 -9.28 -0.16
C LYS A 378 5.88 -10.67 -0.82
N ILE A 379 6.07 -10.72 -2.13
CA ILE A 379 6.34 -11.96 -2.87
C ILE A 379 7.77 -11.85 -3.45
N PRO A 380 8.80 -12.41 -2.79
CA PRO A 380 10.19 -12.25 -3.21
C PRO A 380 10.53 -13.15 -4.40
N LYS A 381 11.02 -12.55 -5.51
CA LYS A 381 11.48 -13.25 -6.72
C LYS A 381 12.38 -14.45 -6.38
N GLU A 382 13.23 -14.31 -5.36
CA GLU A 382 14.19 -15.30 -4.85
C GLU A 382 13.57 -16.65 -4.48
N ARG A 383 12.35 -16.67 -3.92
CA ARG A 383 11.68 -17.92 -3.54
C ARG A 383 11.00 -18.63 -4.71
N PHE A 384 10.89 -17.96 -5.84
CA PHE A 384 10.24 -18.44 -7.06
C PHE A 384 11.24 -18.48 -8.23
N LYS A 385 12.52 -18.75 -7.95
CA LYS A 385 13.53 -19.09 -8.96
C LYS A 385 13.43 -20.55 -9.41
N ASP A 386 12.96 -21.42 -8.53
CA ASP A 386 12.80 -22.86 -8.74
C ASP A 386 11.41 -23.34 -8.30
N GLY A 387 10.92 -24.42 -8.92
CA GLY A 387 9.63 -25.03 -8.60
C GLY A 387 8.42 -24.20 -9.04
N ALA A 388 7.27 -24.44 -8.40
CA ALA A 388 6.00 -23.82 -8.77
C ALA A 388 6.06 -22.28 -8.71
N GLY A 389 5.83 -21.63 -9.86
CA GLY A 389 5.89 -20.18 -9.99
C GLY A 389 7.14 -19.64 -10.69
N SER A 390 8.14 -20.46 -11.01
CA SER A 390 9.36 -19.98 -11.70
C SER A 390 9.15 -19.59 -13.17
N ASP A 391 8.06 -20.06 -13.77
CA ASP A 391 7.58 -19.73 -15.12
C ASP A 391 6.62 -18.51 -15.15
N PHE A 392 6.23 -17.98 -13.99
CA PHE A 392 5.22 -16.91 -13.92
C PHE A 392 5.81 -15.58 -14.37
N ALA A 393 5.10 -14.87 -15.25
CA ALA A 393 5.50 -13.53 -15.67
C ALA A 393 5.22 -12.52 -14.55
N TRP A 394 6.20 -11.68 -14.23
CA TRP A 394 6.09 -10.69 -13.17
C TRP A 394 5.57 -9.36 -13.74
N THR A 395 4.67 -8.67 -13.03
CA THR A 395 4.38 -7.25 -13.33
C THR A 395 4.03 -6.42 -12.09
N SER A 396 4.48 -5.17 -12.11
CA SER A 396 4.21 -4.15 -11.08
C SER A 396 3.25 -3.04 -11.56
N ASN A 397 2.76 -3.11 -12.81
CA ASN A 397 1.96 -2.06 -13.48
C ASN A 397 0.52 -1.97 -12.91
N THR A 398 0.40 -1.42 -11.70
CA THR A 398 -0.90 -1.21 -11.04
C THR A 398 -1.49 0.18 -11.26
N GLY A 399 -0.68 1.12 -11.75
CA GLY A 399 -1.01 2.54 -11.75
C GLY A 399 -0.77 3.24 -10.42
N SER A 400 -0.87 4.57 -10.49
CA SER A 400 -0.64 5.55 -9.42
C SER A 400 -1.24 6.90 -9.85
N PHE A 401 -1.59 7.75 -8.88
CA PHE A 401 -1.85 9.16 -9.11
C PHE A 401 -0.54 9.95 -9.18
N ASP A 402 0.17 9.83 -10.31
CA ASP A 402 1.42 10.56 -10.63
C ASP A 402 1.21 11.68 -11.67
N ASP A 403 -0.03 11.89 -12.07
CA ASP A 403 -0.51 12.98 -12.92
C ASP A 403 -1.63 13.70 -12.15
N PRO A 404 -1.51 15.03 -11.91
CA PRO A 404 -2.57 15.77 -11.23
C PRO A 404 -3.88 15.64 -11.99
N LEU A 405 -3.89 15.69 -13.34
CA LEU A 405 -5.15 15.71 -14.10
C LEU A 405 -5.99 14.44 -13.87
N GLN A 406 -5.34 13.28 -13.79
CA GLN A 406 -5.99 11.99 -13.50
C GLN A 406 -6.55 11.95 -12.06
N GLN A 407 -5.83 12.47 -11.08
CA GLN A 407 -6.33 12.54 -9.70
C GLN A 407 -7.44 13.58 -9.54
N GLU A 408 -7.33 14.73 -10.21
CA GLU A 408 -8.38 15.75 -10.24
C GLU A 408 -9.67 15.19 -10.84
N GLN A 409 -9.59 14.50 -11.98
CA GLN A 409 -10.75 13.83 -12.59
C GLN A 409 -11.35 12.78 -11.65
N TYR A 410 -10.51 11.96 -11.01
CA TYR A 410 -10.95 10.96 -10.04
C TYR A 410 -11.64 11.57 -8.81
N VAL A 411 -11.17 12.71 -8.28
CA VAL A 411 -11.81 13.40 -7.15
C VAL A 411 -13.09 14.11 -7.60
N ALA A 412 -13.07 14.77 -8.76
CA ALA A 412 -14.17 15.59 -9.27
C ALA A 412 -15.46 14.80 -9.59
N GLN A 413 -15.39 13.47 -9.79
CA GLN A 413 -16.59 12.63 -9.94
C GLN A 413 -17.36 12.47 -8.61
N PHE A 414 -16.72 12.68 -7.46
CA PHE A 414 -17.31 12.50 -6.12
C PHE A 414 -17.71 13.82 -5.44
N LEU A 415 -17.63 14.95 -6.14
CA LEU A 415 -18.02 16.27 -5.61
C LEU A 415 -19.29 16.78 -6.30
N PRO A 416 -20.32 17.23 -5.55
CA PRO A 416 -21.47 17.92 -6.14
C PRO A 416 -20.99 19.14 -6.93
N SER A 417 -21.62 19.46 -8.07
CA SER A 417 -21.21 20.57 -8.96
C SER A 417 -21.00 21.89 -8.21
N ALA A 418 -21.95 22.24 -7.34
CA ALA A 418 -21.90 23.45 -6.51
C ALA A 418 -20.66 23.54 -5.60
N LEU A 419 -20.15 22.40 -5.08
CA LEU A 419 -18.89 22.37 -4.37
C LEU A 419 -17.71 22.34 -5.36
N ARG A 420 -17.74 21.42 -6.32
CA ARG A 420 -16.70 21.14 -7.32
C ARG A 420 -16.22 22.39 -8.07
N GLU A 421 -17.16 23.24 -8.48
CA GLU A 421 -16.92 24.45 -9.27
C GLU A 421 -16.68 25.71 -8.41
N SER A 422 -16.78 25.58 -7.08
CA SER A 422 -16.45 26.66 -6.15
C SER A 422 -14.94 26.78 -5.90
N PRO A 423 -14.44 27.95 -5.45
CA PRO A 423 -13.05 28.10 -5.01
C PRO A 423 -12.63 27.08 -3.94
N ALA A 424 -13.53 26.72 -3.01
CA ALA A 424 -13.28 25.71 -2.00
C ALA A 424 -13.12 24.30 -2.61
N GLY A 425 -13.96 23.92 -3.58
CA GLY A 425 -13.81 22.64 -4.29
C GLY A 425 -12.55 22.56 -5.13
N HIS A 426 -12.23 23.61 -5.90
CA HIS A 426 -10.96 23.69 -6.63
C HIS A 426 -9.75 23.57 -5.69
N PHE A 427 -9.79 24.24 -4.52
CA PHE A 427 -8.73 24.14 -3.53
C PHE A 427 -8.69 22.76 -2.84
N LEU A 428 -9.83 22.12 -2.58
CA LEU A 428 -9.89 20.75 -2.03
C LEU A 428 -9.29 19.72 -3.01
N ILE A 429 -9.59 19.89 -4.31
CA ILE A 429 -9.01 19.09 -5.40
C ILE A 429 -7.49 19.28 -5.43
N ALA A 430 -6.99 20.52 -5.35
CA ALA A 430 -5.56 20.79 -5.25
C ALA A 430 -4.95 20.16 -3.97
N ARG A 431 -5.63 20.22 -2.82
CA ARG A 431 -5.19 19.53 -1.59
C ARG A 431 -5.13 18.01 -1.74
N ALA A 432 -6.04 17.39 -2.50
CA ALA A 432 -5.98 15.95 -2.76
C ALA A 432 -4.70 15.59 -3.54
N TRP A 433 -4.36 16.31 -4.61
CA TRP A 433 -3.04 16.18 -5.27
C TRP A 433 -1.89 16.45 -4.30
N ARG A 434 -2.04 17.49 -3.46
CA ARG A 434 -1.02 17.93 -2.50
C ARG A 434 -0.64 16.84 -1.49
N TRP A 435 -1.59 16.18 -0.82
CA TRP A 435 -1.27 15.26 0.28
C TRP A 435 -1.50 13.77 -0.04
N LEU A 436 -2.34 13.44 -1.04
CA LEU A 436 -2.89 12.10 -1.27
C LEU A 436 -2.52 11.46 -2.63
N ARG A 437 -1.59 12.08 -3.39
CA ARG A 437 -1.04 11.55 -4.64
C ARG A 437 -0.26 10.24 -4.44
N GLY A 438 0.07 9.56 -5.53
CA GLY A 438 0.68 8.23 -5.52
C GLY A 438 -0.37 7.13 -5.36
N ARG A 439 -0.34 6.37 -4.26
CA ARG A 439 -1.24 5.22 -4.02
C ARG A 439 -2.71 5.62 -3.99
N HIS A 440 -3.49 5.08 -4.94
CA HIS A 440 -4.92 5.34 -5.09
C HIS A 440 -5.74 5.18 -3.79
N ARG A 441 -5.36 4.25 -2.91
CA ARG A 441 -6.03 4.05 -1.61
C ARG A 441 -6.07 5.32 -0.75
N PHE A 442 -5.06 6.18 -0.73
CA PHE A 442 -5.08 7.38 0.12
C PHE A 442 -6.24 8.32 -0.28
N THR A 443 -6.34 8.62 -1.58
CA THR A 443 -7.44 9.43 -2.12
C THR A 443 -8.79 8.73 -1.96
N ALA A 444 -8.90 7.44 -2.33
CA ALA A 444 -10.16 6.70 -2.22
C ALA A 444 -10.68 6.60 -0.77
N THR A 445 -9.77 6.49 0.21
CA THR A 445 -10.11 6.45 1.64
C THR A 445 -10.58 7.82 2.14
N PHE A 446 -9.92 8.91 1.74
CA PHE A 446 -10.40 10.26 2.04
C PHE A 446 -11.80 10.50 1.44
N ILE A 447 -12.01 10.14 0.17
CA ILE A 447 -13.33 10.24 -0.49
C ILE A 447 -14.41 9.49 0.29
N ALA A 448 -14.13 8.26 0.76
CA ALA A 448 -15.09 7.48 1.55
C ALA A 448 -15.58 8.25 2.79
N PHE A 449 -14.70 9.00 3.48
CA PHE A 449 -15.09 9.79 4.65
C PHE A 449 -15.69 11.16 4.31
N LEU A 450 -15.20 11.80 3.23
CA LEU A 450 -15.77 13.04 2.72
C LEU A 450 -17.24 12.87 2.35
N LEU A 451 -17.58 11.77 1.70
CA LEU A 451 -18.95 11.45 1.30
C LEU A 451 -19.86 11.16 2.50
N CYS A 452 -19.41 10.48 3.56
CA CYS A 452 -20.26 10.19 4.73
C CYS A 452 -20.60 11.42 5.59
N GLU A 453 -19.59 12.22 5.98
CA GLU A 453 -19.74 13.23 7.04
C GLU A 453 -19.08 14.58 6.70
N GLY A 454 -18.71 14.82 5.44
CA GLY A 454 -17.69 15.81 5.08
C GLY A 454 -18.03 16.86 4.03
N LEU A 455 -19.07 16.71 3.20
CA LEU A 455 -19.32 17.67 2.12
C LEU A 455 -19.67 19.10 2.59
N HIS A 456 -20.10 19.27 3.85
CA HIS A 456 -20.30 20.59 4.47
C HIS A 456 -19.03 21.16 5.15
N PHE A 457 -18.04 20.32 5.46
CA PHE A 457 -16.80 20.70 6.16
C PHE A 457 -15.56 20.08 5.47
N PRO A 458 -15.41 20.21 4.14
CA PRO A 458 -14.45 19.42 3.36
C PRO A 458 -13.00 19.62 3.79
N HIS A 459 -12.58 20.86 4.07
CA HIS A 459 -11.22 21.15 4.48
C HIS A 459 -10.97 20.71 5.93
N THR A 460 -11.95 20.84 6.82
CA THR A 460 -11.85 20.39 8.22
C THR A 460 -11.86 18.86 8.33
N ARG A 461 -12.55 18.14 7.44
CA ARG A 461 -12.41 16.67 7.36
C ARG A 461 -11.08 16.25 6.74
N PHE A 462 -10.57 16.99 5.77
CA PHE A 462 -9.24 16.75 5.20
C PHE A 462 -8.14 16.94 6.26
N ASP A 463 -8.21 18.02 7.06
CA ASP A 463 -7.33 18.26 8.21
C ASP A 463 -7.33 17.06 9.18
N LYS A 464 -8.53 16.67 9.65
CA LYS A 464 -8.72 15.54 10.58
C LYS A 464 -8.27 14.21 9.96
N TYR A 465 -8.45 14.01 8.64
CA TYR A 465 -7.97 12.83 7.93
C TYR A 465 -6.44 12.75 7.92
N MET A 466 -5.74 13.83 7.58
CA MET A 466 -4.27 13.84 7.64
C MET A 466 -3.79 13.69 9.09
N GLU A 467 -4.44 14.37 10.04
CA GLU A 467 -4.13 14.28 11.47
C GLU A 467 -4.25 12.84 11.99
N HIS A 468 -5.25 12.06 11.57
CA HIS A 468 -5.37 10.67 11.99
C HIS A 468 -4.55 9.70 11.12
N ALA A 469 -4.33 9.98 9.83
CA ALA A 469 -3.57 9.12 8.93
C ALA A 469 -2.06 9.12 9.23
N VAL A 470 -1.49 10.30 9.48
CA VAL A 470 -0.04 10.52 9.65
C VAL A 470 0.33 11.28 10.93
N SER A 471 -0.62 11.42 11.88
CA SER A 471 -0.47 12.20 13.13
C SER A 471 -0.29 13.71 12.95
N PHE A 472 -0.29 14.23 11.71
CA PHE A 472 0.02 15.63 11.37
C PHE A 472 -1.19 16.35 10.76
N ARG A 473 -1.52 17.53 11.31
CA ARG A 473 -2.59 18.39 10.83
C ARG A 473 -2.03 19.47 9.88
N PRO A 474 -2.45 19.51 8.61
CA PRO A 474 -2.12 20.57 7.66
C PRO A 474 -2.53 21.97 8.11
N MET A 475 -1.71 22.97 7.78
CA MET A 475 -1.99 24.39 8.01
C MET A 475 -2.28 25.16 6.71
N ASP A 476 -2.41 24.46 5.57
CA ASP A 476 -2.59 25.06 4.24
C ASP A 476 -4.02 25.58 3.95
N ALA A 477 -5.01 25.22 4.76
CA ALA A 477 -6.42 25.57 4.53
C ALA A 477 -7.09 26.35 5.67
N VAL A 478 -6.33 27.01 6.54
CA VAL A 478 -6.83 27.72 7.74
C VAL A 478 -7.99 28.70 7.43
N GLU A 479 -8.01 29.34 6.26
CA GLU A 479 -9.15 30.17 5.84
C GLU A 479 -10.43 29.37 5.62
N TYR A 480 -10.35 28.29 4.83
CA TYR A 480 -11.50 27.47 4.48
C TYR A 480 -12.03 26.73 5.72
N VAL A 481 -11.14 26.21 6.56
CA VAL A 481 -11.47 25.64 7.88
C VAL A 481 -12.14 26.68 8.79
N GLY A 482 -11.66 27.92 8.80
CA GLY A 482 -12.27 29.02 9.55
C GLY A 482 -13.64 29.44 9.02
N ALA A 483 -13.85 29.38 7.70
CA ALA A 483 -15.12 29.69 7.04
C ALA A 483 -16.16 28.55 7.16
N GLU A 484 -15.70 27.31 7.27
CA GLU A 484 -16.52 26.12 7.56
C GLU A 484 -17.06 26.13 9.00
N GLY A 485 -16.31 26.68 9.97
CA GLY A 485 -16.74 26.81 11.36
C GLY A 485 -16.60 25.52 12.17
N GLU A 486 -17.45 25.34 13.19
CA GLU A 486 -17.35 24.20 14.13
C GLU A 486 -17.90 22.90 13.51
N ALA A 487 -17.04 22.19 12.78
CA ALA A 487 -17.36 20.88 12.22
C ALA A 487 -17.57 19.82 13.31
N PRO A 488 -18.69 19.06 13.31
CA PRO A 488 -19.05 18.15 14.40
C PRO A 488 -18.00 17.06 14.66
N ILE A 489 -18.06 16.47 15.86
CA ILE A 489 -17.21 15.36 16.28
C ILE A 489 -17.28 14.26 15.21
N TRP A 490 -16.11 13.79 14.76
CA TRP A 490 -16.02 12.82 13.68
C TRP A 490 -16.28 11.42 14.26
N ALA A 491 -17.30 10.72 13.76
CA ALA A 491 -17.64 9.39 14.24
C ALA A 491 -16.82 8.28 13.56
N ALA A 492 -16.28 8.56 12.36
CA ALA A 492 -15.49 7.63 11.59
C ALA A 492 -14.12 7.31 12.22
N SER A 493 -13.96 6.07 12.70
CA SER A 493 -12.66 5.50 13.04
C SER A 493 -12.03 4.82 11.81
N PHE A 494 -10.75 5.10 11.53
CA PHE A 494 -9.94 4.33 10.59
C PHE A 494 -8.58 3.95 11.19
N TYR A 495 -7.79 3.16 10.46
CA TYR A 495 -6.48 2.76 10.92
C TYR A 495 -5.42 3.79 10.46
N PRO A 496 -4.60 4.34 11.38
CA PRO A 496 -3.46 5.18 10.99
C PRO A 496 -2.48 4.35 10.15
N ILE A 497 -1.65 5.02 9.35
CA ILE A 497 -0.73 4.35 8.43
C ILE A 497 0.43 3.76 9.23
N LYS A 498 0.33 2.45 9.47
CA LYS A 498 1.34 1.68 10.21
C LYS A 498 2.52 1.33 9.31
N ILE A 499 3.53 2.18 9.35
CA ILE A 499 4.86 1.84 8.85
C ILE A 499 5.42 0.65 9.65
N ARG A 500 5.92 -0.35 8.92
CA ARG A 500 6.63 -1.50 9.49
C ARG A 500 8.09 -1.11 9.74
N GLY A 501 8.74 -1.72 10.72
CA GLY A 501 10.05 -1.31 11.26
C GLY A 501 11.06 -0.88 10.19
N VAL A 502 11.49 0.37 10.31
CA VAL A 502 12.44 1.06 9.42
C VAL A 502 13.86 0.79 9.94
N SER A 503 14.75 0.25 9.10
CA SER A 503 16.14 -0.03 9.52
C SER A 503 16.99 1.25 9.60
N GLU A 504 18.21 1.18 10.14
CA GLU A 504 19.09 2.35 10.18
C GLU A 504 19.51 2.78 8.77
N GLU A 505 19.71 1.83 7.85
CA GLU A 505 19.98 2.08 6.44
C GLU A 505 18.81 2.81 5.77
N ASP A 506 17.58 2.31 5.97
CA ASP A 506 16.36 2.98 5.53
C ASP A 506 16.31 4.42 6.10
N LYS A 507 16.49 4.59 7.42
CA LYS A 507 16.45 5.91 8.09
C LYS A 507 17.45 6.90 7.49
N ASN A 508 18.66 6.45 7.20
CA ASN A 508 19.70 7.28 6.59
C ASN A 508 19.29 7.74 5.17
N LEU A 509 18.74 6.83 4.36
CA LEU A 509 18.22 7.14 3.02
C LEU A 509 17.04 8.11 3.08
N PHE A 510 16.09 7.91 4.01
CA PHE A 510 14.98 8.84 4.22
C PHE A 510 15.44 10.21 4.71
N LEU A 511 16.43 10.28 5.59
CA LEU A 511 17.01 11.55 6.02
C LEU A 511 17.63 12.29 4.83
N GLU A 512 18.43 11.62 4.00
CA GLU A 512 19.01 12.21 2.79
C GLU A 512 17.94 12.75 1.84
N ILE A 513 16.93 11.94 1.53
CA ILE A 513 15.83 12.30 0.65
C ILE A 513 15.03 13.49 1.21
N LEU A 514 14.69 13.49 2.51
CA LEU A 514 13.95 14.58 3.15
C LEU A 514 14.75 15.89 3.17
N LEU A 515 16.06 15.84 3.50
CA LEU A 515 16.93 17.00 3.48
C LEU A 515 17.10 17.55 2.05
N ARG A 516 17.25 16.68 1.05
CA ARG A 516 17.33 17.05 -0.37
C ARG A 516 16.04 17.71 -0.87
N TYR A 517 14.87 17.20 -0.48
CA TYR A 517 13.57 17.83 -0.74
C TYR A 517 13.50 19.22 -0.10
N LEU A 518 13.80 19.34 1.19
CA LEU A 518 13.80 20.60 1.96
C LEU A 518 14.71 21.67 1.36
N ALA A 519 15.93 21.29 0.99
CA ALA A 519 16.92 22.25 0.48
C ALA A 519 16.64 22.65 -0.97
N THR A 520 16.35 21.68 -1.85
CA THR A 520 16.47 21.88 -3.30
C THR A 520 15.17 21.81 -4.08
N HIS A 521 14.07 21.37 -3.44
CA HIS A 521 12.81 21.04 -4.09
C HIS A 521 13.04 20.20 -5.37
N ASN A 522 13.86 19.15 -5.26
CA ASN A 522 14.01 18.13 -6.31
C ASN A 522 13.49 16.80 -5.79
N ALA A 523 12.77 16.07 -6.65
CA ALA A 523 12.47 14.67 -6.41
C ALA A 523 13.75 13.88 -6.11
N SER A 524 13.62 12.86 -5.25
CA SER A 524 14.60 11.78 -5.19
C SER A 524 14.79 11.21 -6.59
N PRO A 525 16.01 10.80 -7.00
CA PRO A 525 16.14 9.85 -8.10
C PRO A 525 15.28 8.61 -7.80
N LEU A 526 14.79 7.97 -8.86
CA LEU A 526 14.10 6.69 -8.76
C LEU A 526 15.10 5.63 -8.25
N LEU A 527 14.66 4.84 -7.28
CA LEU A 527 15.50 3.86 -6.62
C LEU A 527 15.51 2.54 -7.40
N GLY A 528 16.62 1.82 -7.36
CA GLY A 528 16.81 0.56 -8.10
C GLY A 528 16.28 -0.68 -7.39
N GLU A 529 16.47 -1.85 -8.01
CA GLU A 529 16.01 -3.15 -7.48
C GLU A 529 16.59 -3.48 -6.09
N ASP A 530 17.72 -2.88 -5.70
CA ASP A 530 18.32 -3.01 -4.37
C ASP A 530 17.43 -2.45 -3.24
N GLN A 531 16.55 -1.48 -3.56
CA GLN A 531 15.64 -0.83 -2.62
C GLN A 531 14.24 -1.46 -2.54
N ILE A 532 14.01 -2.61 -3.20
CA ILE A 532 12.74 -3.37 -3.12
C ILE A 532 12.27 -3.65 -1.67
N PRO A 533 13.13 -3.86 -0.64
CA PRO A 533 12.69 -3.96 0.75
C PRO A 533 11.85 -2.78 1.26
N LEU A 534 12.05 -1.55 0.74
CA LEU A 534 11.24 -0.38 1.10
C LEU A 534 9.78 -0.53 0.66
N MET A 535 9.54 -1.19 -0.48
CA MET A 535 8.20 -1.48 -0.99
C MET A 535 7.52 -2.59 -0.17
N TYR A 536 8.28 -3.61 0.26
CA TYR A 536 7.78 -4.63 1.21
C TYR A 536 7.43 -4.08 2.60
N ARG A 537 7.99 -2.93 2.99
CA ARG A 537 7.66 -2.18 4.22
C ARG A 537 6.54 -1.14 4.03
N ASP A 538 5.93 -1.08 2.84
CA ASP A 538 4.93 -0.09 2.41
C ASP A 538 5.44 1.37 2.33
N LEU A 539 6.76 1.59 2.23
CA LEU A 539 7.37 2.92 2.20
C LEU A 539 7.48 3.46 0.77
N ALA A 540 7.99 2.64 -0.15
CA ALA A 540 8.13 2.92 -1.58
C ALA A 540 7.09 2.15 -2.41
N ARG A 541 7.02 2.44 -3.71
CA ARG A 541 6.16 1.77 -4.72
C ARG A 541 6.87 1.74 -6.07
N PHE A 542 6.57 0.77 -6.93
CA PHE A 542 7.04 0.82 -8.32
C PHE A 542 6.22 1.82 -9.13
N GLN A 543 6.87 2.55 -10.05
CA GLN A 543 6.22 3.34 -11.09
C GLN A 543 6.12 2.61 -12.42
N ASP A 544 7.05 1.71 -12.70
CA ASP A 544 7.11 0.93 -13.93
C ASP A 544 6.42 -0.44 -13.81
N GLY A 545 6.35 -1.18 -14.92
CA GLY A 545 5.77 -2.53 -14.98
C GLY A 545 6.76 -3.69 -14.80
N ASN A 546 8.07 -3.40 -14.82
CA ASN A 546 9.19 -4.33 -14.91
C ASN A 546 10.03 -4.39 -13.62
N PHE A 547 9.59 -3.73 -12.54
CA PHE A 547 10.24 -3.64 -11.22
C PHE A 547 11.54 -2.81 -11.17
N THR A 548 11.85 -2.02 -12.20
CA THR A 548 13.14 -1.31 -12.30
C THR A 548 13.18 0.04 -11.59
N GLU A 549 12.03 0.69 -11.35
CA GLU A 549 11.96 2.06 -10.84
C GLU A 549 11.03 2.19 -9.62
N LEU A 550 11.62 2.37 -8.45
CA LEU A 550 10.92 2.62 -7.19
C LEU A 550 10.84 4.13 -6.89
N ALA A 551 9.63 4.63 -6.70
CA ALA A 551 9.37 6.01 -6.32
C ALA A 551 9.24 6.19 -4.80
N LEU A 552 9.77 7.31 -4.31
CA LEU A 552 9.79 7.70 -2.91
C LEU A 552 9.49 9.20 -2.76
N ASP A 553 8.31 9.56 -3.27
CA ASP A 553 7.81 10.92 -3.49
C ASP A 553 6.38 11.14 -2.94
N GLU A 554 5.82 10.12 -2.30
CA GLU A 554 4.48 10.16 -1.71
C GLU A 554 4.50 10.94 -0.39
N PRO A 555 3.78 12.08 -0.26
CA PRO A 555 3.84 12.92 0.94
C PRO A 555 3.46 12.15 2.21
N THR A 556 2.46 11.27 2.09
CA THR A 556 1.86 10.54 3.21
C THR A 556 2.85 9.56 3.87
N PRO A 557 3.49 8.60 3.16
CA PRO A 557 4.59 7.79 3.72
C PRO A 557 5.78 8.62 4.23
N LEU A 558 6.22 9.64 3.48
CA LEU A 558 7.35 10.49 3.88
C LEU A 558 7.09 11.20 5.22
N LEU A 559 5.87 11.68 5.46
CA LEU A 559 5.47 12.30 6.73
C LEU A 559 5.52 11.33 7.91
N VAL A 560 5.13 10.06 7.75
CA VAL A 560 5.18 9.06 8.84
C VAL A 560 6.62 8.64 9.17
N ILE A 561 7.55 8.73 8.22
CA ILE A 561 8.98 8.48 8.47
C ILE A 561 9.64 9.71 9.07
N ALA A 562 9.31 10.92 8.59
CA ALA A 562 9.69 12.15 9.25
C ALA A 562 9.19 12.21 10.71
N ARG A 563 8.00 11.67 11.00
CA ARG A 563 7.48 11.47 12.37
C ARG A 563 8.30 10.49 13.23
N THR A 564 9.07 9.61 12.59
CA THR A 564 9.91 8.60 13.25
C THR A 564 11.34 9.11 13.46
N LEU A 565 11.90 9.83 12.48
CA LEU A 565 13.20 10.50 12.55
C LEU A 565 13.16 11.73 13.47
N PHE A 566 12.09 12.52 13.35
CA PHE A 566 11.78 13.70 14.14
C PHE A 566 10.51 13.40 14.96
N PRO A 567 10.62 12.69 16.10
CA PRO A 567 9.48 12.41 16.98
C PRO A 567 9.07 13.67 17.76
N PHE A 568 7.78 13.75 18.12
CA PHE A 568 7.30 14.82 18.99
C PHE A 568 7.91 14.74 20.40
N PRO A 569 7.95 15.86 21.15
CA PRO A 569 7.98 15.78 22.60
C PRO A 569 6.90 14.79 23.05
N THR A 570 7.27 13.80 23.87
CA THR A 570 6.25 13.01 24.56
C THR A 570 5.41 13.96 25.42
N ARG A 571 4.09 13.70 25.47
CA ARG A 571 3.21 14.46 26.38
C ARG A 571 3.82 14.42 27.79
N PRO A 572 3.79 15.53 28.55
CA PRO A 572 4.29 15.56 29.92
C PRO A 572 3.77 14.38 30.73
N ILE A 573 4.69 13.59 31.28
CA ILE A 573 4.39 12.72 32.42
C ILE A 573 3.81 13.62 33.51
N SER A 574 2.74 13.21 34.20
CA SER A 574 2.10 14.07 35.20
C SER A 574 3.07 14.42 36.34
N GLY A 575 3.53 15.68 36.38
CA GLY A 575 4.55 16.19 37.29
C GLY A 575 5.92 16.44 36.65
N GLY A 576 6.16 16.02 35.41
CA GLY A 576 7.32 16.38 34.61
C GLY A 576 7.16 17.71 33.85
N PRO A 577 8.18 18.14 33.07
CA PRO A 577 8.11 19.36 32.27
C PRO A 577 7.05 19.27 31.17
N ASN A 578 6.26 20.34 31.00
CA ASN A 578 5.40 20.50 29.83
C ASN A 578 6.26 20.69 28.57
N GLU A 579 6.45 19.57 27.87
CA GLU A 579 7.14 19.43 26.57
C GLU A 579 8.64 19.78 26.59
N ASN A 580 9.47 18.76 26.35
CA ASN A 580 10.89 18.93 26.07
C ASN A 580 11.04 19.10 24.55
N PRO A 581 11.24 20.32 24.00
CA PRO A 581 11.06 20.60 22.58
C PRO A 581 12.01 19.74 21.74
N ALA A 582 11.45 18.96 20.81
CA ALA A 582 12.19 18.11 19.89
C ALA A 582 12.77 18.97 18.75
N THR A 583 13.72 19.84 19.11
CA THR A 583 14.30 20.82 18.18
C THR A 583 14.95 20.12 16.99
N PHE A 584 14.97 20.83 15.85
CA PHE A 584 15.63 20.33 14.63
C PHE A 584 17.08 19.91 14.92
N ILE A 585 17.87 20.80 15.55
CA ILE A 585 19.29 20.58 15.90
C ILE A 585 19.49 19.33 16.77
N GLN A 586 18.68 19.15 17.82
CA GLN A 586 18.77 17.95 18.68
C GLN A 586 18.43 16.67 17.91
N SER A 587 17.45 16.73 17.01
CA SER A 587 17.09 15.60 16.14
C SER A 587 18.17 15.26 15.10
N LEU A 588 19.07 16.18 14.76
CA LEU A 588 20.22 15.93 13.88
C LEU A 588 21.44 15.36 14.60
N ARG A 589 21.64 15.71 15.89
CA ARG A 589 22.60 14.96 16.73
C ARG A 589 22.15 13.52 16.96
N ARG A 590 20.83 13.24 16.90
CA ARG A 590 20.27 11.87 16.90
C ARG A 590 20.38 11.18 15.53
N ASN A 591 20.01 11.87 14.46
CA ASN A 591 20.03 11.36 13.08
C ASN A 591 21.15 12.07 12.30
N ILE A 592 22.39 11.61 12.47
CA ILE A 592 23.58 12.21 11.86
C ILE A 592 23.59 11.92 10.34
N PRO A 593 23.69 12.93 9.46
CA PRO A 593 23.85 12.74 8.02
C PRO A 593 24.99 11.78 7.67
N ARG A 594 24.80 10.90 6.67
CA ARG A 594 25.82 9.92 6.26
C ARG A 594 26.67 10.34 5.06
N THR A 595 26.23 11.34 4.31
CA THR A 595 26.96 11.93 3.18
C THR A 595 27.24 13.41 3.44
N SER A 596 28.31 13.93 2.82
CA SER A 596 28.59 15.37 2.83
C SER A 596 27.55 16.16 2.03
N GLU A 597 26.88 15.54 1.04
CA GLU A 597 25.72 16.10 0.34
C GLU A 597 24.54 16.30 1.31
N SER A 598 24.11 15.25 2.03
CA SER A 598 23.08 15.36 3.08
C SER A 598 23.42 16.41 4.13
N LEU A 599 24.68 16.46 4.60
CA LEU A 599 25.15 17.49 5.54
C LEU A 599 25.01 18.90 4.94
N THR A 600 25.22 19.05 3.63
CA THR A 600 25.08 20.33 2.93
C THR A 600 23.63 20.75 2.72
N HIS A 601 22.73 19.81 2.38
CA HIS A 601 21.29 20.07 2.34
C HIS A 601 20.74 20.45 3.71
N TYR A 602 21.22 19.83 4.79
CA TYR A 602 20.93 20.29 6.14
C TYR A 602 21.43 21.72 6.39
N LEU A 603 22.67 22.05 6.00
CA LEU A 603 23.24 23.38 6.23
C LEU A 603 22.50 24.50 5.49
N VAL A 604 21.86 24.23 4.35
CA VAL A 604 20.92 25.16 3.69
C VAL A 604 19.80 25.58 4.64
N PHE A 605 19.14 24.62 5.30
CA PHE A 605 18.04 24.90 6.22
C PHE A 605 18.55 25.64 7.48
N TYR A 606 19.65 25.15 8.09
CA TYR A 606 20.27 25.77 9.25
C TYR A 606 20.68 27.24 8.97
N LEU A 607 21.31 27.53 7.84
CA LEU A 607 21.72 28.90 7.48
C LEU A 607 20.54 29.82 7.16
N THR A 608 19.47 29.28 6.57
CA THR A 608 18.21 30.02 6.35
C THR A 608 17.65 30.53 7.69
N GLN A 609 17.63 29.67 8.71
CA GLN A 609 17.21 30.06 10.06
C GLN A 609 18.17 31.03 10.73
N ALA A 610 19.47 30.78 10.61
CA ALA A 610 20.51 31.54 11.28
C ALA A 610 20.57 33.01 10.85
N LEU A 611 20.32 33.26 9.57
CA LEU A 611 20.51 34.56 8.90
C LEU A 611 19.20 35.24 8.49
N GLY A 612 18.09 34.49 8.37
CA GLY A 612 16.79 35.02 7.95
C GLY A 612 16.06 35.90 8.98
N LYS A 613 16.52 35.92 10.24
CA LYS A 613 16.04 36.85 11.29
C LYS A 613 16.85 38.16 11.39
N SER A 614 17.84 38.37 10.50
CA SER A 614 18.92 39.37 10.60
C SER A 614 19.74 39.24 11.89
N ASN A 615 20.94 38.68 11.78
CA ASN A 615 21.74 38.25 12.92
C ASN A 615 23.22 38.61 12.73
N ARG A 616 23.98 38.70 13.83
CA ARG A 616 25.42 39.00 13.74
C ARG A 616 26.17 37.77 13.25
N LEU A 617 27.09 37.96 12.31
CA LEU A 617 27.88 36.85 11.78
C LEU A 617 28.77 36.24 12.85
N ASP A 618 29.29 37.04 13.79
CA ASP A 618 30.09 36.56 14.92
C ASP A 618 29.32 35.73 15.98
N ARG A 619 28.02 35.45 15.76
CA ARG A 619 27.23 34.47 16.51
C ARG A 619 27.03 33.13 15.78
N ILE A 620 27.26 33.13 14.47
CA ILE A 620 27.05 31.98 13.55
C ILE A 620 28.42 31.41 13.13
N PHE A 621 29.42 32.29 13.06
CA PHE A 621 30.76 32.05 12.59
C PHE A 621 31.77 32.39 13.69
N SER A 622 32.53 31.39 14.12
CA SER A 622 33.72 31.54 14.95
C SER A 622 34.88 32.03 14.09
N PHE A 623 35.40 33.23 14.37
CA PHE A 623 36.55 33.82 13.68
C PHE A 623 37.86 33.52 14.44
N PRO A 624 38.84 32.83 13.84
CA PRO A 624 40.06 32.39 14.53
C PRO A 624 40.92 33.56 15.03
N ARG A 625 41.30 34.49 14.14
CA ARG A 625 42.03 35.74 14.47
C ARG A 625 41.16 36.78 15.23
N GLY A 626 40.02 36.36 15.80
CA GLY A 626 39.01 37.23 16.41
C GLY A 626 38.00 37.81 15.41
N SER A 627 36.81 38.16 15.88
CA SER A 627 35.71 38.65 15.03
C SER A 627 36.04 40.00 14.40
N PRO A 628 36.14 40.12 13.06
CA PRO A 628 36.41 41.41 12.42
C PRO A 628 35.19 42.33 12.58
N GLN A 629 35.42 43.65 12.61
CA GLN A 629 34.37 44.63 12.91
C GLN A 629 33.12 44.50 12.01
N TRP A 630 33.29 44.14 10.73
CA TRP A 630 32.18 43.91 9.81
C TRP A 630 31.32 42.70 10.19
N ALA A 631 31.87 41.65 10.79
CA ALA A 631 31.12 40.48 11.24
C ALA A 631 30.31 40.70 12.53
N THR A 632 30.61 41.78 13.27
CA THR A 632 29.83 42.21 14.44
C THR A 632 28.54 42.97 14.08
N LYS A 633 28.38 43.35 12.81
CA LYS A 633 27.18 43.99 12.27
C LYS A 633 26.06 42.94 12.09
N PRO A 634 24.78 43.33 12.18
CA PRO A 634 23.69 42.50 11.69
C PRO A 634 23.89 42.19 10.20
N ALA A 635 23.58 40.96 9.81
CA ALA A 635 23.63 40.49 8.45
C ALA A 635 22.36 39.68 8.13
N THR A 636 21.83 39.86 6.92
CA THR A 636 20.62 39.20 6.43
C THR A 636 20.96 38.34 5.22
N LEU A 637 20.38 37.14 5.14
CA LEU A 637 20.50 36.27 3.97
C LEU A 637 19.79 36.90 2.77
N VAL A 638 20.39 36.86 1.58
CA VAL A 638 19.80 37.44 0.37
C VAL A 638 19.80 36.44 -0.78
N ARG A 639 18.80 36.55 -1.66
CA ARG A 639 18.77 35.89 -2.96
C ARG A 639 18.93 36.94 -4.06
N PHE A 640 19.76 36.65 -5.05
CA PHE A 640 19.90 37.45 -6.27
C PHE A 640 19.11 36.80 -7.41
N TYR A 641 18.49 37.62 -8.25
CA TYR A 641 17.73 37.17 -9.41
C TYR A 641 17.81 38.20 -10.55
N ARG A 642 17.47 37.78 -11.77
CA ARG A 642 17.29 38.68 -12.93
C ARG A 642 15.82 39.03 -13.12
N THR A 643 15.55 40.29 -13.45
CA THR A 643 14.23 40.80 -13.83
C THR A 643 13.89 40.44 -15.29
N GLU A 644 12.67 40.80 -15.73
CA GLU A 644 12.29 40.77 -17.15
C GLU A 644 13.13 41.73 -18.02
N SER A 645 13.75 42.77 -17.42
CA SER A 645 14.69 43.68 -18.07
C SER A 645 16.14 43.16 -18.13
N ASP A 646 16.41 41.92 -17.68
CA ASP A 646 17.74 41.31 -17.51
C ASP A 646 18.65 42.06 -16.51
N GLU A 647 18.06 42.90 -15.66
CA GLU A 647 18.74 43.63 -14.59
C GLU A 647 18.87 42.76 -13.34
N VAL A 648 19.96 42.92 -12.58
CA VAL A 648 20.23 42.15 -11.37
C VAL A 648 19.58 42.82 -10.16
N GLU A 649 18.56 42.17 -9.61
CA GLU A 649 17.93 42.53 -8.35
C GLU A 649 18.28 41.53 -7.23
N TRP A 650 17.95 41.90 -6.00
CA TRP A 650 18.07 41.03 -4.84
C TRP A 650 16.89 41.23 -3.89
N SER A 651 16.62 40.22 -3.06
CA SER A 651 15.64 40.32 -1.98
C SER A 651 16.15 39.63 -0.72
N PRO A 652 15.79 40.15 0.48
CA PRO A 652 16.09 39.47 1.73
C PRO A 652 15.29 38.17 1.84
N VAL A 653 15.91 37.16 2.41
CA VAL A 653 15.34 35.83 2.65
C VAL A 653 14.86 35.80 4.10
N ALA A 654 13.56 35.61 4.29
CA ALA A 654 12.98 35.59 5.62
C ALA A 654 13.24 34.25 6.33
N ALA A 655 13.17 34.24 7.67
CA ALA A 655 13.37 33.00 8.44
C ALA A 655 12.31 31.93 8.14
N ASP A 656 11.16 32.29 7.57
CA ASP A 656 10.04 31.46 7.15
C ASP A 656 10.03 31.12 5.64
N ASP A 657 11.00 31.59 4.84
CA ASP A 657 11.05 31.33 3.38
C ASP A 657 11.16 29.84 3.00
N PHE A 658 11.50 28.97 3.97
CA PHE A 658 11.53 27.51 3.82
C PHE A 658 10.13 26.87 3.73
N GLU A 659 9.08 27.57 4.18
CA GLU A 659 7.68 27.18 3.96
C GLU A 659 7.19 27.58 2.55
N SER A 660 7.96 28.41 1.85
CA SER A 660 7.61 28.85 0.49
C SER A 660 7.83 27.73 -0.52
N PHE A 661 7.09 27.76 -1.64
CA PHE A 661 7.25 26.80 -2.73
C PHE A 661 8.51 27.06 -3.59
N ARG A 662 9.34 28.07 -3.27
CA ARG A 662 10.57 28.39 -4.02
C ARG A 662 11.76 27.66 -3.38
N PRO A 663 12.54 26.85 -4.12
CA PRO A 663 13.69 26.16 -3.55
C PRO A 663 14.66 27.12 -2.89
N LEU A 664 15.16 26.74 -1.71
CA LEU A 664 16.21 27.47 -1.02
C LEU A 664 17.52 27.37 -1.81
N ALA A 665 17.84 26.19 -2.33
CA ALA A 665 19.11 25.89 -2.98
C ALA A 665 18.95 25.32 -4.39
N HIS A 666 19.86 25.70 -5.29
CA HIS A 666 20.03 25.06 -6.59
C HIS A 666 21.10 23.96 -6.51
N GLN A 667 20.75 22.73 -6.88
CA GLN A 667 21.70 21.64 -7.08
C GLN A 667 22.23 21.71 -8.52
N ALA A 668 23.44 22.25 -8.70
CA ALA A 668 24.05 22.31 -10.03
C ALA A 668 24.48 20.91 -10.48
N VAL A 669 24.17 20.53 -11.72
CA VAL A 669 24.64 19.26 -12.32
C VAL A 669 25.81 19.47 -13.29
N SER A 670 26.17 20.72 -13.59
CA SER A 670 27.42 21.08 -14.29
C SER A 670 28.05 22.39 -13.77
N ILE A 671 29.21 22.77 -14.32
CA ILE A 671 29.87 24.03 -14.00
C ILE A 671 29.10 25.21 -14.63
N GLU A 672 28.49 25.01 -15.80
CA GLU A 672 27.62 25.97 -16.47
C GLU A 672 26.33 26.25 -15.66
N ASP A 673 25.75 25.24 -15.00
CA ASP A 673 24.66 25.45 -14.05
C ASP A 673 25.11 26.31 -12.86
N THR A 674 26.33 26.06 -12.36
CA THR A 674 26.91 26.83 -11.25
C THR A 674 27.15 28.29 -11.67
N LEU A 675 27.71 28.51 -12.86
CA LEU A 675 27.84 29.82 -13.49
C LEU A 675 26.49 30.50 -13.71
N SER A 676 25.46 29.76 -14.15
CA SER A 676 24.10 30.27 -14.35
C SER A 676 23.48 30.80 -13.04
N TRP A 677 23.71 30.12 -11.91
CA TRP A 677 23.34 30.62 -10.59
C TRP A 677 24.18 31.84 -10.16
N MET A 678 25.50 31.81 -10.39
CA MET A 678 26.39 32.95 -10.07
C MET A 678 26.11 34.19 -10.93
N GLU A 679 25.59 34.02 -12.16
CA GLU A 679 25.06 35.08 -13.02
C GLU A 679 23.61 35.48 -12.64
N HIS A 680 23.05 34.89 -11.57
CA HIS A 680 21.73 35.18 -11.00
C HIS A 680 20.53 34.81 -11.88
N ARG A 681 20.71 33.91 -12.85
CA ARG A 681 19.63 33.42 -13.73
C ARG A 681 18.66 32.46 -13.03
N VAL A 682 19.06 31.89 -11.88
CA VAL A 682 18.35 30.78 -11.21
C VAL A 682 17.49 31.23 -10.01
N GLY A 683 17.82 32.34 -9.34
CA GLY A 683 16.97 32.95 -8.30
C GLY A 683 16.88 32.23 -6.93
N THR A 684 17.65 31.15 -6.70
CA THR A 684 17.74 30.47 -5.40
C THR A 684 18.70 31.18 -4.45
N VAL A 685 18.48 31.01 -3.15
CA VAL A 685 19.28 31.60 -2.07
C VAL A 685 20.70 31.02 -2.04
N PHE A 686 20.80 29.70 -2.21
CA PHE A 686 22.05 28.95 -2.22
C PHE A 686 22.27 28.26 -3.57
N CYS A 687 23.51 27.86 -3.82
CA CYS A 687 23.89 26.86 -4.80
C CYS A 687 24.77 25.79 -4.14
N LEU A 688 24.54 24.53 -4.50
CA LEU A 688 25.46 23.42 -4.26
C LEU A 688 26.22 23.21 -5.57
N PRO A 689 27.45 23.75 -5.70
CA PRO A 689 28.18 23.82 -6.97
C PRO A 689 28.69 22.45 -7.44
N HIS A 690 28.67 22.23 -8.75
CA HIS A 690 29.18 21.00 -9.34
C HIS A 690 30.72 20.97 -9.35
N SER A 691 31.31 19.84 -8.96
CA SER A 691 32.77 19.57 -8.99
C SER A 691 33.68 20.66 -8.38
N SER A 692 33.13 21.45 -7.45
CA SER A 692 33.84 22.48 -6.70
C SER A 692 34.56 21.91 -5.48
N ASN A 693 35.52 22.67 -4.96
CA ASN A 693 36.11 22.42 -3.65
C ASN A 693 35.22 22.93 -2.51
N ALA A 694 34.32 23.90 -2.73
CA ALA A 694 33.25 24.23 -1.80
C ALA A 694 32.07 23.24 -1.94
N ASN A 695 31.24 23.18 -0.90
CA ASN A 695 29.97 22.42 -0.91
C ASN A 695 28.75 23.33 -1.07
N LEU A 696 28.85 24.59 -0.63
CA LEU A 696 27.74 25.53 -0.62
C LEU A 696 28.21 26.95 -0.92
N LEU A 697 27.47 27.64 -1.79
CA LEU A 697 27.62 29.05 -2.15
C LEU A 697 26.35 29.82 -1.78
N PHE A 698 26.50 31.02 -1.21
CA PHE A 698 25.41 31.96 -0.96
C PHE A 698 25.95 33.39 -0.73
N ALA A 699 25.04 34.36 -0.64
CA ALA A 699 25.37 35.74 -0.32
C ALA A 699 24.59 36.25 0.90
N ILE A 700 25.21 37.17 1.62
CA ILE A 700 24.64 37.88 2.77
C ILE A 700 24.85 39.37 2.61
N GLN A 701 23.87 40.17 3.03
CA GLN A 701 23.98 41.63 3.10
C GLN A 701 24.24 42.06 4.54
N LEU A 702 25.23 42.92 4.75
CA LEU A 702 25.51 43.56 6.03
C LEU A 702 24.61 44.79 6.22
N ALA A 703 24.37 45.20 7.47
CA ALA A 703 23.55 46.37 7.82
C ALA A 703 24.08 47.74 7.31
N ASP A 704 25.23 47.78 6.62
CA ASP A 704 25.75 48.96 5.92
C ASP A 704 25.54 48.91 4.39
N GLY A 705 24.82 47.90 3.88
CA GLY A 705 24.51 47.70 2.47
C GLY A 705 25.54 46.89 1.68
N ASN A 706 26.74 46.63 2.24
CA ASN A 706 27.74 45.79 1.57
C ASN A 706 27.32 44.33 1.54
N PHE A 707 27.69 43.62 0.49
CA PHE A 707 27.53 42.17 0.41
C PHE A 707 28.81 41.44 0.83
N VAL A 708 28.66 40.21 1.33
CA VAL A 708 29.75 39.25 1.50
C VAL A 708 29.28 37.94 0.87
N TRP A 709 30.10 37.37 -0.02
CA TRP A 709 29.86 36.06 -0.59
C TRP A 709 30.46 34.99 0.32
N VAL A 710 29.75 33.89 0.55
CA VAL A 710 30.19 32.83 1.44
C VAL A 710 30.41 31.55 0.65
N ALA A 711 31.63 31.03 0.74
CA ALA A 711 32.03 29.75 0.20
C ALA A 711 32.25 28.76 1.36
N LEU A 712 31.35 27.82 1.53
CA LEU A 712 31.35 26.91 2.67
C LEU A 712 31.78 25.48 2.27
N LYS A 713 32.69 24.90 3.05
CA LYS A 713 32.96 23.46 3.06
C LYS A 713 32.14 22.76 4.15
N ALA A 714 31.54 21.63 3.80
CA ALA A 714 30.90 20.73 4.75
C ALA A 714 31.81 19.49 4.95
N LEU A 715 32.33 19.32 6.17
CA LEU A 715 33.16 18.20 6.59
C LEU A 715 32.35 17.27 7.50
N LEU A 716 31.94 16.12 6.98
CA LEU A 716 31.33 15.07 7.79
C LEU A 716 32.45 14.21 8.38
N THR A 717 32.67 14.28 9.70
CA THR A 717 33.77 13.58 10.37
C THR A 717 33.41 13.12 11.79
N GLN A 718 33.84 11.90 12.12
CA GLN A 718 33.77 11.32 13.47
C GLN A 718 35.13 11.39 14.20
N GLU A 719 36.18 11.92 13.55
CA GLU A 719 37.45 12.30 14.18
C GLU A 719 37.56 13.84 14.27
N PRO A 720 38.25 14.39 15.28
CA PRO A 720 38.62 15.81 15.30
C PRO A 720 39.39 16.21 14.02
N VAL A 721 38.98 17.31 13.38
CA VAL A 721 39.66 17.82 12.17
C VAL A 721 41.06 18.26 12.54
N ARG A 722 42.08 17.62 11.97
CA ARG A 722 43.48 17.95 12.26
C ARG A 722 43.82 19.31 11.64
N PRO A 723 44.69 20.12 12.26
CA PRO A 723 45.11 21.41 11.71
C PRO A 723 45.59 21.31 10.24
N SER A 724 46.45 20.34 9.90
CA SER A 724 46.92 20.08 8.53
C SER A 724 45.79 20.00 7.50
N ASP A 725 44.71 19.32 7.87
CA ASP A 725 43.61 18.97 6.98
C ASP A 725 42.68 20.18 6.81
N LEU A 726 42.58 21.01 7.86
CA LEU A 726 41.92 22.31 7.83
C LEU A 726 42.68 23.30 6.92
N GLN A 727 44.01 23.36 6.99
CA GLN A 727 44.85 24.22 6.11
C GLN A 727 44.77 23.79 4.65
N ALA A 728 44.83 22.49 4.37
CA ALA A 728 44.63 21.95 3.03
C ALA A 728 43.23 22.33 2.47
N THR A 729 42.19 22.17 3.29
CA THR A 729 40.80 22.53 2.94
C THR A 729 40.65 24.02 2.64
N LEU A 730 41.26 24.91 3.44
CA LEU A 730 41.19 26.37 3.24
C LEU A 730 41.95 26.84 2.00
N SER A 731 43.05 26.17 1.68
CA SER A 731 43.86 26.48 0.49
C SER A 731 43.08 26.23 -0.80
N VAL A 732 42.29 25.14 -0.85
CA VAL A 732 41.44 24.81 -2.02
C VAL A 732 40.12 25.58 -2.07
N LEU A 733 39.76 26.33 -1.02
CA LEU A 733 38.62 27.27 -1.05
C LEU A 733 38.99 28.67 -1.59
N ASN A 734 40.24 28.88 -2.00
CA ASN A 734 40.65 30.12 -2.67
C ASN A 734 39.98 30.23 -4.06
N ALA A 735 39.62 31.44 -4.50
CA ALA A 735 38.85 31.67 -5.74
C ALA A 735 39.55 31.09 -6.99
N GLN A 736 40.88 31.12 -7.05
CA GLN A 736 41.66 30.54 -8.16
C GLN A 736 41.65 29.00 -8.18
N ALA A 737 41.42 28.35 -7.03
CA ALA A 737 41.40 26.90 -6.85
C ALA A 737 39.96 26.34 -6.64
N PHE A 738 38.94 27.16 -6.88
CA PHE A 738 37.58 26.90 -6.40
C PHE A 738 36.87 25.74 -7.10
N PHE A 739 37.25 25.48 -8.35
CA PHE A 739 36.78 24.37 -9.18
C PHE A 739 37.96 23.48 -9.56
N LYS A 740 37.70 22.18 -9.71
CA LYS A 740 38.73 21.20 -10.09
C LYS A 740 38.86 21.15 -11.61
N GLU A 741 40.10 21.24 -12.09
CA GLU A 741 40.51 20.90 -13.47
C GLU A 741 39.59 21.47 -14.57
N VAL A 742 39.27 22.76 -14.48
CA VAL A 742 38.54 23.52 -15.50
C VAL A 742 39.48 24.06 -16.57
N ASP A 743 38.97 24.22 -17.80
CA ASP A 743 39.73 24.81 -18.91
C ASP A 743 39.90 26.34 -18.77
N ASP A 744 40.86 26.92 -19.48
CA ASP A 744 41.19 28.34 -19.44
C ASP A 744 40.00 29.26 -19.79
N THR A 745 39.07 28.82 -20.63
CA THR A 745 37.87 29.58 -21.02
C THR A 745 36.88 29.62 -19.87
N THR A 746 36.61 28.46 -19.28
CA THR A 746 35.75 28.31 -18.10
C THR A 746 36.32 29.05 -16.91
N GLN A 747 37.63 28.96 -16.65
CA GLN A 747 38.32 29.72 -15.60
C GLN A 747 38.26 31.24 -15.85
N SER A 748 38.44 31.68 -17.10
CA SER A 748 38.31 33.10 -17.47
C SER A 748 36.87 33.62 -17.34
N HIS A 749 35.86 32.77 -17.54
CA HIS A 749 34.46 33.10 -17.32
C HIS A 749 34.13 33.14 -15.83
N LEU A 750 34.58 32.15 -15.04
CA LEU A 750 34.47 32.13 -13.59
C LEU A 750 35.07 33.38 -12.95
N GLN A 751 36.30 33.76 -13.29
CA GLN A 751 36.95 34.97 -12.79
C GLN A 751 36.13 36.22 -13.14
N ARG A 752 35.64 36.33 -14.38
CA ARG A 752 34.78 37.44 -14.82
C ARG A 752 33.46 37.52 -14.05
N VAL A 753 32.82 36.38 -13.76
CA VAL A 753 31.57 36.34 -12.98
C VAL A 753 31.85 36.70 -11.52
N PHE A 754 32.92 36.16 -10.92
CA PHE A 754 33.37 36.58 -9.59
C PHE A 754 33.62 38.09 -9.52
N ASP A 755 34.28 38.70 -10.52
CA ASP A 755 34.57 40.14 -10.60
C ASP A 755 33.35 41.01 -10.96
N ALA A 756 32.27 40.40 -11.46
CA ALA A 756 30.98 41.04 -11.68
C ALA A 756 30.03 40.93 -10.46
N LEU A 757 30.41 40.22 -9.39
CA LEU A 757 29.57 40.09 -8.20
C LEU A 757 29.40 41.46 -7.50
N PRO A 758 28.19 41.77 -6.99
CA PRO A 758 27.87 43.07 -6.37
C PRO A 758 28.84 43.51 -5.27
N ASN A 759 29.03 44.84 -5.20
CA ASN A 759 30.01 45.52 -4.35
C ASN A 759 30.14 44.89 -2.97
N SER A 760 31.29 44.25 -2.76
CA SER A 760 31.64 43.62 -1.50
C SER A 760 32.56 44.55 -0.71
N GLY A 761 32.42 44.53 0.62
CA GLY A 761 33.14 45.45 1.50
C GLY A 761 34.60 45.04 1.74
N SER A 762 35.08 45.22 2.97
CA SER A 762 36.42 44.78 3.39
C SER A 762 36.65 43.26 3.33
N CYS A 763 35.58 42.47 3.13
CA CYS A 763 35.61 41.03 2.87
C CYS A 763 34.81 40.78 1.59
N ARG A 764 35.41 40.10 0.61
CA ARG A 764 34.76 39.80 -0.68
C ARG A 764 34.20 38.38 -0.72
N VAL A 765 35.02 37.38 -0.37
CA VAL A 765 34.59 35.98 -0.23
C VAL A 765 35.04 35.46 1.14
N LEU A 766 34.08 35.24 2.03
CA LEU A 766 34.28 34.55 3.30
C LEU A 766 34.40 33.04 3.04
N ARG A 767 35.57 32.46 3.33
CA ARG A 767 35.76 31.01 3.28
C ARG A 767 35.33 30.42 4.62
N ALA A 768 34.24 29.66 4.61
CA ALA A 768 33.67 29.03 5.79
C ALA A 768 33.95 27.53 5.81
N ILE A 769 34.23 26.97 6.99
CA ILE A 769 34.28 25.52 7.18
C ILE A 769 33.30 25.12 8.27
N CYS A 770 32.51 24.09 8.00
CA CYS A 770 31.62 23.45 8.96
C CYS A 770 32.07 22.00 9.15
N ALA A 771 32.21 21.56 10.40
CA ALA A 771 32.43 20.16 10.74
C ALA A 771 31.24 19.61 11.56
N PHE A 772 30.90 18.34 11.37
CA PHE A 772 29.80 17.68 12.07
C PHE A 772 30.01 16.15 12.10
N PRO A 773 29.58 15.42 13.16
CA PRO A 773 29.02 15.93 14.44
C PRO A 773 30.05 16.58 15.36
N ILE A 774 31.36 16.39 15.11
CA ILE A 774 32.42 17.03 15.89
C ILE A 774 32.64 18.47 15.41
N GLU A 775 32.55 19.41 16.34
CA GLU A 775 32.83 20.84 16.09
C GLU A 775 34.35 21.09 16.17
N ILE A 776 34.87 21.98 15.33
CA ILE A 776 36.30 22.35 15.34
C ILE A 776 36.57 23.23 16.57
N PRO A 777 37.45 22.83 17.50
CA PRO A 777 37.78 23.66 18.67
C PRO A 777 38.40 25.00 18.26
N ARG A 778 38.08 26.06 19.00
CA ARG A 778 38.60 27.40 18.71
C ARG A 778 40.13 27.47 18.85
N GLU A 779 40.72 26.65 19.70
CA GLU A 779 42.16 26.61 19.96
C GLU A 779 42.92 25.93 18.80
N ASP A 780 42.44 24.77 18.34
CA ASP A 780 42.91 24.09 17.12
C ASP A 780 42.78 24.99 15.89
N ALA A 781 41.69 25.78 15.84
CA ALA A 781 41.54 26.81 14.83
C ALA A 781 42.64 27.86 14.95
N VAL A 782 42.75 28.61 16.06
CA VAL A 782 43.71 29.73 16.22
C VAL A 782 45.14 29.34 15.80
N THR A 783 45.61 28.17 16.26
CA THR A 783 46.95 27.62 15.99
C THR A 783 47.26 27.51 14.49
N LEU A 784 46.23 27.38 13.64
CA LEU A 784 46.38 27.29 12.20
C LEU A 784 46.62 28.63 11.49
N TYR A 785 46.06 29.71 12.03
CA TYR A 785 46.01 31.02 11.33
C TYR A 785 47.16 31.93 11.73
N GLU A 786 48.22 31.41 12.33
CA GLU A 786 49.49 32.13 12.41
C GLU A 786 50.10 32.24 10.99
N ASP A 787 50.11 31.13 10.22
CA ASP A 787 50.68 31.06 8.86
C ASP A 787 49.78 31.63 7.74
N ILE A 788 48.46 31.72 7.92
CA ILE A 788 47.51 32.10 6.85
C ILE A 788 47.16 33.59 6.93
N ASP A 789 47.76 34.41 6.06
CA ASP A 789 47.65 35.88 6.11
C ASP A 789 46.35 36.48 5.56
N THR A 790 45.21 35.88 5.88
CA THR A 790 43.89 36.33 5.42
C THR A 790 42.88 36.35 6.56
N THR A 791 42.17 37.46 6.76
CA THR A 791 41.09 37.57 7.75
C THR A 791 39.76 36.97 7.30
N ASP A 792 39.64 36.62 6.01
CA ASP A 792 38.40 36.14 5.38
C ASP A 792 38.17 34.63 5.57
N VAL A 793 38.33 34.15 6.81
CA VAL A 793 38.07 32.75 7.17
C VAL A 793 37.21 32.65 8.44
N ALA A 794 36.25 31.73 8.41
CA ALA A 794 35.33 31.43 9.50
C ALA A 794 35.10 29.92 9.70
N ILE A 795 34.70 29.55 10.91
CA ILE A 795 34.19 28.22 11.25
C ILE A 795 32.72 28.33 11.64
N VAL A 796 31.83 27.52 11.07
CA VAL A 796 30.41 27.50 11.42
C VAL A 796 30.22 26.90 12.82
N ASN A 797 29.53 27.62 13.69
CA ASN A 797 29.23 27.21 15.05
C ASN A 797 27.80 26.65 15.14
N ILE A 798 27.66 25.32 15.07
CA ILE A 798 26.35 24.66 15.14
C ILE A 798 25.76 24.74 16.56
N SER A 799 26.56 24.55 17.62
CA SER A 799 26.07 24.57 19.01
C SER A 799 25.45 25.90 19.43
N ALA A 800 25.84 27.03 18.84
CA ALA A 800 25.21 28.34 19.07
C ALA A 800 23.67 28.33 18.84
N PHE A 801 23.18 27.46 17.95
CA PHE A 801 21.76 27.34 17.59
C PHE A 801 20.96 26.39 18.49
N GLU A 802 21.60 25.73 19.45
CA GLU A 802 20.91 25.01 20.52
C GLU A 802 20.23 25.96 21.50
N SER A 803 20.53 27.26 21.45
CA SER A 803 19.84 28.29 22.24
C SER A 803 18.39 28.50 21.81
N ARG A 804 17.48 28.65 22.79
CA ARG A 804 16.01 28.66 22.61
C ARG A 804 15.44 29.59 21.50
N PRO A 805 15.87 30.85 21.29
CA PRO A 805 15.15 31.79 20.40
C PRO A 805 15.33 31.53 18.88
N SER A 806 16.22 30.62 18.49
CA SER A 806 16.52 30.27 17.10
C SER A 806 16.08 28.85 16.71
N GLN A 807 15.35 28.15 17.58
CA GLN A 807 14.88 26.80 17.33
C GLN A 807 13.64 26.82 16.42
N VAL A 808 13.65 26.01 15.36
CA VAL A 808 12.48 25.80 14.48
C VAL A 808 11.52 24.82 15.15
N MET A 809 10.22 25.11 15.09
CA MET A 809 9.22 24.18 15.61
C MET A 809 9.05 23.02 14.63
N GLN A 810 8.89 21.83 15.19
CA GLN A 810 8.84 20.58 14.43
C GLN A 810 7.68 20.53 13.42
N THR A 811 6.57 21.21 13.71
CA THR A 811 5.47 21.48 12.78
C THR A 811 5.93 22.09 11.47
N ASP A 812 6.88 23.02 11.55
CA ASP A 812 7.31 23.87 10.45
C ASP A 812 8.23 23.06 9.56
N LEU A 813 9.06 22.21 10.15
CA LEU A 813 9.82 21.17 9.43
C LEU A 813 8.88 20.23 8.64
N PHE A 814 7.70 19.87 9.15
CA PHE A 814 6.73 19.06 8.39
C PHE A 814 6.07 19.85 7.25
N ASP A 815 5.63 21.09 7.50
CA ASP A 815 5.09 21.96 6.44
C ASP A 815 6.15 22.23 5.34
N ALA A 816 7.43 22.32 5.72
CA ALA A 816 8.59 22.44 4.83
C ALA A 816 8.89 21.17 4.03
N ILE A 817 8.90 20.00 4.70
CA ILE A 817 9.04 18.69 4.03
C ILE A 817 7.95 18.57 2.95
N VAL A 818 6.73 18.96 3.29
CA VAL A 818 5.60 18.98 2.35
C VAL A 818 5.85 20.00 1.24
N ALA A 819 6.20 21.25 1.53
CA ALA A 819 6.50 22.27 0.53
C ALA A 819 7.57 21.82 -0.49
N GLY A 820 8.66 21.21 -0.02
CA GLY A 820 9.74 20.68 -0.87
C GLY A 820 9.34 19.44 -1.68
N VAL A 821 8.63 18.49 -1.06
CA VAL A 821 8.05 17.30 -1.74
C VAL A 821 7.03 17.69 -2.81
N LEU A 822 6.34 18.81 -2.62
CA LEU A 822 5.37 19.36 -3.57
C LEU A 822 6.03 20.08 -4.73
N ALA A 823 6.81 21.11 -4.43
CA ALA A 823 7.44 21.96 -5.43
C ALA A 823 8.46 21.18 -6.30
N GLY A 824 9.03 20.10 -5.77
CA GLY A 824 9.88 19.17 -6.54
C GLY A 824 9.13 18.26 -7.49
N HIS A 825 7.80 18.20 -7.42
CA HIS A 825 6.98 17.65 -8.50
C HIS A 825 6.71 18.75 -9.53
N LYS A 826 7.28 18.61 -10.73
CA LYS A 826 7.17 19.59 -11.83
C LYS A 826 5.74 19.78 -12.36
N ARG A 827 4.76 19.04 -11.83
CA ARG A 827 3.35 19.05 -12.20
C ARG A 827 2.53 19.70 -11.08
N LYS A 828 2.31 21.02 -11.20
CA LYS A 828 1.32 21.76 -10.42
C LYS A 828 -0.10 21.30 -10.79
N SER A 829 -1.06 21.41 -9.87
CA SER A 829 -2.48 21.34 -10.23
C SER A 829 -2.87 22.60 -11.02
N ARG A 830 -3.82 22.50 -11.96
CA ARG A 830 -4.31 23.69 -12.71
C ARG A 830 -5.02 24.72 -11.84
N TRP A 831 -5.39 24.35 -10.60
CA TRP A 831 -6.01 25.24 -9.61
C TRP A 831 -4.98 25.97 -8.73
N GLU A 832 -3.70 25.63 -8.83
CA GLU A 832 -2.61 26.35 -8.17
C GLU A 832 -2.23 27.57 -9.01
N SER A 833 -2.59 28.77 -8.54
CA SER A 833 -2.19 30.03 -9.18
C SER A 833 -0.67 30.10 -9.37
N SER A 834 -0.21 30.54 -10.54
CA SER A 834 1.20 30.49 -10.91
C SER A 834 2.14 31.19 -9.91
N ASP A 835 1.82 32.43 -9.51
CA ASP A 835 2.83 33.37 -8.98
C ASP A 835 2.59 33.96 -7.58
N GLU A 836 1.35 34.24 -7.14
CA GLU A 836 1.11 35.05 -5.93
C GLU A 836 0.47 34.32 -4.73
N ASN A 837 -0.59 33.51 -4.90
CA ASN A 837 -1.30 32.94 -3.75
C ASN A 837 -0.56 31.77 -3.05
N THR A 838 0.65 31.40 -3.49
CA THR A 838 1.50 30.41 -2.82
C THR A 838 2.25 30.97 -1.59
N ARG A 839 2.24 32.29 -1.37
CA ARG A 839 2.85 32.98 -0.19
C ARG A 839 1.94 33.03 1.06
N TRP A 840 0.91 32.17 1.14
CA TRP A 840 -0.22 32.38 2.06
C TRP A 840 -0.07 31.81 3.48
N ALA A 841 0.64 30.69 3.66
CA ALA A 841 0.72 30.01 4.96
C ALA A 841 1.43 30.88 6.03
N SER A 842 2.70 31.20 5.77
CA SER A 842 3.61 31.89 6.70
C SER A 842 3.10 33.28 7.09
N ARG A 843 2.64 34.06 6.10
CA ARG A 843 2.02 35.38 6.29
C ARG A 843 0.78 35.36 7.20
N LYS A 844 0.08 34.23 7.33
CA LYS A 844 -1.07 34.11 8.24
C LYS A 844 -0.71 33.59 9.62
N ARG A 845 0.40 32.87 9.81
CA ARG A 845 0.85 32.43 11.12
C ARG A 845 1.19 33.61 12.04
N LEU A 846 1.94 34.57 11.52
CA LEU A 846 2.21 35.85 12.19
C LEU A 846 0.92 36.62 12.53
N LYS A 847 -0.10 36.60 11.66
CA LYS A 847 -1.43 37.18 12.00
C LYS A 847 -2.19 36.40 13.06
N LEU A 848 -1.94 35.09 13.21
CA LEU A 848 -2.59 34.24 14.20
C LEU A 848 -2.11 34.57 15.63
N GLU A 849 -0.84 34.94 15.80
CA GLU A 849 -0.27 35.42 17.07
C GLU A 849 -0.90 36.76 17.52
N TYR A 850 -1.42 37.57 16.59
CA TYR A 850 -2.13 38.82 16.87
C TYR A 850 -3.66 38.68 16.98
N LEU A 851 -4.22 37.46 16.95
CA LEU A 851 -5.64 37.26 17.28
C LEU A 851 -5.90 37.56 18.75
N THR A 852 -7.07 38.09 19.08
CA THR A 852 -7.43 38.49 20.45
C THR A 852 -7.55 37.28 21.38
N GLU A 853 -7.39 37.48 22.70
CA GLU A 853 -7.62 36.43 23.72
C GLU A 853 -8.95 35.69 23.53
N ARG A 854 -9.97 36.39 23.00
CA ARG A 854 -11.30 35.86 22.75
C ARG A 854 -11.33 34.88 21.57
N GLU A 855 -10.49 35.08 20.57
CA GLU A 855 -10.32 34.19 19.41
C GLU A 855 -9.35 33.05 19.72
N GLN A 856 -8.25 33.34 20.42
CA GLN A 856 -7.31 32.34 20.95
C GLN A 856 -8.03 31.30 21.83
N LYS A 857 -9.06 31.70 22.57
CA LYS A 857 -9.90 30.78 23.38
C LYS A 857 -10.64 29.69 22.57
N TYR A 858 -10.78 29.85 21.25
CA TYR A 858 -11.35 28.83 20.36
C TYR A 858 -10.27 28.02 19.60
N VAL A 859 -8.99 28.40 19.72
CA VAL A 859 -7.86 27.68 19.13
C VAL A 859 -6.97 27.15 20.27
N THR A 860 -7.32 25.97 20.77
CA THR A 860 -6.63 25.33 21.91
C THR A 860 -5.22 24.86 21.55
N TRP A 861 -4.25 25.78 21.61
CA TRP A 861 -2.82 25.47 21.62
C TRP A 861 -2.37 24.99 23.02
N PRO A 862 -1.32 24.16 23.14
CA PRO A 862 -0.71 23.82 24.42
C PRO A 862 0.03 25.04 25.02
N GLU A 863 -0.21 25.34 26.31
CA GLU A 863 0.53 26.39 27.02
C GLU A 863 1.87 25.86 27.59
N ALA A 864 2.98 26.53 27.28
CA ALA A 864 4.32 26.10 27.66
C ALA A 864 5.16 27.22 28.32
N ARG A 865 5.71 26.95 29.52
CA ARG A 865 6.82 27.67 30.17
C ARG A 865 7.61 26.70 31.06
N TRP A 866 8.94 26.75 31.03
CA TRP A 866 9.77 25.94 31.94
C TRP A 866 11.20 26.48 32.16
N ASP A 867 11.60 26.52 33.44
CA ASP A 867 12.95 26.86 33.90
C ASP A 867 13.45 25.79 34.88
N GLY A 868 14.62 25.20 34.61
CA GLY A 868 15.25 24.16 35.44
C GLY A 868 16.17 23.22 34.62
N PRO A 869 17.09 22.49 35.28
CA PRO A 869 17.88 21.41 34.66
C PRO A 869 17.37 20.01 35.05
N ILE A 870 17.75 18.98 34.27
CA ILE A 870 17.40 17.56 34.50
C ILE A 870 18.65 16.68 34.31
N VAL A 871 18.71 15.57 35.06
CA VAL A 871 19.66 14.46 34.89
C VAL A 871 18.89 13.25 34.35
N TYR A 872 19.53 12.44 33.51
CA TYR A 872 18.93 11.25 32.89
C TYR A 872 19.44 9.96 33.54
N GLU A 873 18.54 8.98 33.68
CA GLU A 873 18.85 7.54 33.80
C GLU A 873 18.03 6.81 32.72
N GLU A 874 18.54 5.69 32.20
CA GLU A 874 17.93 4.92 31.12
C GLU A 874 17.45 3.55 31.62
N GLU A 875 16.18 3.22 31.38
CA GLU A 875 15.64 1.85 31.52
C GLU A 875 15.08 1.38 30.17
N PHE A 876 15.37 0.13 29.82
CA PHE A 876 14.84 -0.56 28.64
C PHE A 876 13.75 -1.56 29.07
N GLU A 877 12.55 -1.48 28.49
CA GLU A 877 11.52 -2.52 28.64
C GLU A 877 11.60 -3.53 27.49
N GLU A 878 11.92 -4.79 27.81
CA GLU A 878 11.61 -5.93 26.94
C GLU A 878 10.15 -6.35 27.14
N VAL A 879 9.41 -6.57 26.04
CA VAL A 879 7.97 -6.89 26.09
C VAL A 879 7.73 -8.40 26.00
N GLU A 880 7.60 -9.07 27.14
CA GLU A 880 7.06 -10.44 27.19
C GLU A 880 5.55 -10.49 26.85
N GLU A 881 5.11 -11.57 26.21
CA GLU A 881 3.71 -11.76 25.82
C GLU A 881 2.78 -12.03 27.03
N MET A 882 1.90 -11.09 27.36
CA MET A 882 0.89 -11.32 28.42
C MET A 882 -0.17 -12.37 28.02
N PRO A 883 -0.45 -13.38 28.86
CA PRO A 883 -1.46 -14.40 28.57
C PRO A 883 -2.90 -13.90 28.76
N ILE A 884 -3.80 -14.37 27.89
CA ILE A 884 -5.23 -13.97 27.86
C ILE A 884 -5.97 -14.43 29.13
N GLN A 885 -6.33 -13.48 30.01
CA GLN A 885 -7.15 -13.79 31.19
C GLN A 885 -8.65 -13.88 30.84
N THR A 886 -9.32 -14.89 31.37
CA THR A 886 -10.74 -15.17 31.11
C THR A 886 -11.68 -14.45 32.09
N ARG A 887 -12.84 -13.98 31.58
CA ARG A 887 -13.90 -13.32 32.36
C ARG A 887 -14.31 -14.16 33.59
N ARG A 888 -14.06 -13.64 34.79
CA ARG A 888 -14.68 -14.11 36.04
C ARG A 888 -15.80 -13.18 36.52
N LYS A 889 -16.80 -13.74 37.20
CA LYS A 889 -17.97 -13.02 37.74
C LYS A 889 -17.59 -12.24 39.01
N PRO A 890 -18.23 -11.10 39.30
CA PRO A 890 -17.98 -10.34 40.52
C PRO A 890 -18.53 -11.06 41.76
N THR A 891 -17.74 -11.08 42.84
CA THR A 891 -18.15 -11.52 44.18
C THR A 891 -18.30 -10.33 45.12
N GLN A 892 -19.15 -10.46 46.14
CA GLN A 892 -19.48 -9.38 47.08
C GLN A 892 -18.51 -9.29 48.27
N ARG A 893 -18.58 -8.13 48.97
CA ARG A 893 -17.93 -7.80 50.27
C ARG A 893 -16.43 -7.49 50.14
N SER A 894 -15.84 -6.68 51.03
CA SER A 894 -16.30 -6.28 52.37
C SER A 894 -16.20 -4.77 52.68
N LYS A 895 -16.55 -4.38 53.91
CA LYS A 895 -16.57 -2.98 54.39
C LYS A 895 -15.19 -2.58 54.94
N GLY A 896 -14.67 -1.43 54.52
CA GLY A 896 -13.56 -0.73 55.18
C GLY A 896 -13.96 0.71 55.47
N SER A 897 -13.78 1.18 56.72
CA SER A 897 -14.27 2.50 57.15
C SER A 897 -13.21 3.32 57.86
N LYS A 898 -13.06 4.60 57.50
CA LYS A 898 -12.82 5.69 58.47
C LYS A 898 -12.99 7.08 57.83
N LYS A 899 -13.38 8.01 58.72
CA LYS A 899 -13.37 9.49 58.71
C LYS A 899 -13.03 10.21 57.39
N VAL A 900 -13.91 11.06 56.85
CA VAL A 900 -14.44 12.35 57.41
C VAL A 900 -13.38 13.44 57.44
N GLU A 901 -13.52 14.36 56.50
CA GLU A 901 -13.54 15.80 56.77
C GLU A 901 -14.60 16.45 55.85
N ALA A 902 -15.07 17.66 56.16
CA ALA A 902 -16.33 18.18 55.60
C ALA A 902 -16.20 19.59 55.00
N SER A 903 -16.80 19.79 53.84
CA SER A 903 -17.11 21.11 53.29
C SER A 903 -18.54 21.13 52.76
N THR A 904 -19.31 22.14 53.14
CA THR A 904 -20.76 22.20 52.90
C THR A 904 -21.08 23.26 51.84
N ARG A 905 -21.83 22.90 50.79
CA ARG A 905 -22.66 23.85 50.04
C ARG A 905 -23.92 23.19 49.48
N GLN A 906 -24.91 24.03 49.20
CA GLN A 906 -26.33 23.63 49.26
C GLN A 906 -27.00 23.47 47.89
N SER A 907 -28.01 22.60 47.86
CA SER A 907 -29.28 22.75 47.14
C SER A 907 -29.30 23.15 45.66
N LYS A 908 -29.86 22.24 44.85
CA LYS A 908 -31.27 22.41 44.42
C LYS A 908 -31.92 21.08 43.99
N ARG A 909 -33.13 20.83 44.49
CA ARG A 909 -34.06 19.81 43.96
C ARG A 909 -34.87 20.43 42.81
N ILE A 910 -35.10 19.68 41.73
CA ILE A 910 -36.39 19.62 41.05
C ILE A 910 -36.69 18.13 40.77
N SER A 911 -37.96 17.73 40.85
CA SER A 911 -38.41 16.34 40.79
C SER A 911 -39.64 16.17 39.90
N LYS A 912 -39.68 15.10 39.11
CA LYS A 912 -40.85 14.44 38.48
C LYS A 912 -40.38 13.05 38.03
N SER A 913 -40.84 11.89 38.50
CA SER A 913 -42.20 11.33 38.67
C SER A 913 -42.80 10.70 37.39
N VAL A 914 -42.39 9.46 37.08
CA VAL A 914 -43.20 8.22 37.24
C VAL A 914 -44.72 8.41 36.96
N PRO A 915 -45.33 7.69 35.99
CA PRO A 915 -45.67 6.28 36.26
C PRO A 915 -45.45 5.27 35.13
N ALA A 916 -45.42 4.00 35.54
CA ALA A 916 -45.30 2.83 34.66
C ALA A 916 -46.68 2.29 34.23
N ARG A 917 -46.68 1.36 33.27
CA ARG A 917 -47.77 0.40 33.06
C ARG A 917 -47.18 -0.99 32.85
N ALA A 918 -47.80 -2.00 33.45
CA ALA A 918 -47.36 -3.39 33.38
C ALA A 918 -48.52 -4.27 32.91
N HIS A 919 -48.20 -5.44 32.35
CA HIS A 919 -49.14 -6.55 32.28
C HIS A 919 -48.46 -7.86 32.69
N LYS A 920 -49.20 -8.70 33.42
CA LYS A 920 -48.84 -10.08 33.81
C LYS A 920 -49.54 -11.07 32.89
N LEU A 921 -49.02 -12.30 32.86
CA LEU A 921 -49.69 -13.61 33.06
C LEU A 921 -48.62 -14.69 32.70
N SER A 922 -48.01 -15.38 33.68
CA SER A 922 -48.41 -16.68 34.29
C SER A 922 -48.17 -17.88 33.34
N VAL A 923 -47.26 -18.82 33.63
CA VAL A 923 -47.43 -20.00 34.55
C VAL A 923 -48.49 -20.95 33.96
N GLU A 924 -48.25 -22.25 33.72
CA GLU A 924 -47.55 -23.31 34.48
C GLU A 924 -46.39 -23.97 33.66
N ASP A 925 -45.34 -24.64 34.16
CA ASP A 925 -45.03 -25.43 35.38
C ASP A 925 -45.31 -26.96 35.27
N SER A 926 -44.24 -27.77 35.30
CA SER A 926 -44.25 -29.19 35.71
C SER A 926 -42.82 -29.78 35.76
N ASN A 927 -42.59 -30.67 36.74
CA ASN A 927 -41.28 -31.25 37.07
C ASN A 927 -41.22 -32.75 36.74
N ALA A 928 -40.02 -33.30 36.50
CA ALA A 928 -39.50 -34.45 37.28
C ALA A 928 -38.07 -34.89 36.86
N ALA A 929 -37.22 -35.16 37.84
CA ALA A 929 -35.83 -35.61 37.67
C ALA A 929 -35.67 -37.14 37.57
N ARG A 930 -34.48 -37.59 37.10
CA ARG A 930 -33.86 -38.80 37.68
C ARG A 930 -32.33 -38.85 37.58
N HIS A 931 -31.68 -39.37 38.63
CA HIS A 931 -30.24 -39.63 38.71
C HIS A 931 -29.87 -41.05 38.24
N ARG A 932 -28.67 -41.21 37.64
CA ARG A 932 -27.55 -42.06 38.14
C ARG A 932 -26.35 -41.91 37.18
N ARG A 933 -25.15 -41.48 37.62
CA ARG A 933 -24.12 -42.20 38.40
C ARG A 933 -23.63 -43.52 37.74
N LYS A 934 -22.40 -43.49 37.20
CA LYS A 934 -21.33 -44.46 37.52
C LYS A 934 -19.95 -43.84 37.29
N LYS A 935 -19.01 -44.11 38.20
CA LYS A 935 -17.55 -43.98 37.97
C LYS A 935 -17.01 -45.37 37.65
N LEU A 936 -15.86 -45.42 36.98
CA LEU A 936 -14.88 -46.51 37.15
C LEU A 936 -13.48 -45.93 36.95
N THR A 937 -12.47 -46.54 37.57
CA THR A 937 -11.11 -46.01 37.69
C THR A 937 -10.09 -47.14 37.64
N THR A 938 -8.84 -46.77 37.34
CA THR A 938 -7.59 -47.52 37.63
C THR A 938 -7.43 -48.92 37.04
N ALA A 939 -6.43 -49.05 36.16
CA ALA A 939 -5.43 -50.11 36.23
C ALA A 939 -4.06 -49.53 35.88
N GLN A 940 -3.05 -49.77 36.73
CA GLN A 940 -1.63 -49.60 36.40
C GLN A 940 -1.02 -50.99 36.29
N SER A 941 -0.11 -51.24 35.35
CA SER A 941 0.90 -52.30 35.52
C SER A 941 2.10 -52.13 34.58
N THR A 942 3.29 -52.01 35.18
CA THR A 942 4.57 -52.71 34.88
C THR A 942 5.10 -52.94 33.44
N ARG A 943 6.42 -53.12 33.19
CA ARG A 943 7.72 -52.79 33.87
C ARG A 943 8.86 -53.44 33.04
N GLY A 944 9.96 -52.71 32.79
CA GLY A 944 11.20 -53.27 32.18
C GLY A 944 11.31 -53.08 30.66
N GLY A 945 12.49 -53.12 30.03
CA GLY A 945 13.86 -53.39 30.55
C GLY A 945 14.96 -52.58 29.82
N LYS A 946 16.24 -52.82 30.14
CA LYS A 946 17.41 -52.07 29.61
C LYS A 946 18.40 -52.95 28.82
N ALA A 947 18.96 -52.39 27.74
CA ALA A 947 20.14 -52.80 26.94
C ALA A 947 20.57 -51.56 26.10
N LYS A 948 21.79 -51.26 25.61
CA LYS A 948 23.16 -51.86 25.54
C LYS A 948 23.29 -53.14 24.70
N GLU A 949 24.32 -53.34 23.86
CA GLU A 949 25.52 -52.57 23.42
C GLU A 949 25.72 -52.89 21.89
N ALA A 950 26.08 -51.97 21.00
CA ALA A 950 27.43 -51.48 20.60
C ALA A 950 28.25 -52.43 19.67
N VAL A 951 29.16 -51.87 18.84
CA VAL A 951 30.18 -52.56 17.98
C VAL A 951 29.58 -53.20 16.68
N ALA A 952 30.16 -53.15 15.45
CA ALA A 952 31.41 -52.58 14.89
C ALA A 952 31.25 -52.19 13.38
N ASP A 953 32.38 -51.80 12.77
CA ASP A 953 32.74 -51.57 11.36
C ASP A 953 32.40 -52.76 10.41
N ASP A 954 32.64 -52.76 9.08
CA ASP A 954 33.60 -52.00 8.26
C ASP A 954 33.23 -51.99 6.74
N ASP A 955 34.10 -51.34 5.97
CA ASP A 955 34.59 -51.67 4.63
C ASP A 955 34.10 -50.88 3.39
N THR A 956 35.12 -50.56 2.62
CA THR A 956 35.35 -49.61 1.54
C THR A 956 34.79 -50.02 0.16
N THR A 957 34.74 -49.06 -0.79
CA THR A 957 35.55 -49.15 -2.04
C THR A 957 35.49 -47.87 -2.92
N LYS A 958 36.55 -47.66 -3.72
CA LYS A 958 36.79 -46.54 -4.69
C LYS A 958 37.97 -46.94 -5.61
N PRO A 959 38.32 -46.21 -6.70
CA PRO A 959 37.57 -45.18 -7.44
C PRO A 959 37.03 -45.74 -8.78
N PRO A 960 37.68 -45.73 -9.98
CA PRO A 960 38.89 -45.04 -10.52
C PRO A 960 38.54 -43.89 -11.52
N ALA A 961 39.52 -43.46 -12.33
CA ALA A 961 39.35 -42.68 -13.59
C ALA A 961 39.64 -43.61 -14.81
N GLU A 962 39.86 -43.24 -16.09
CA GLU A 962 40.20 -41.99 -16.82
C GLU A 962 39.97 -42.29 -18.35
N SER A 963 39.55 -41.39 -19.25
CA SER A 963 40.41 -40.44 -19.99
C SER A 963 39.81 -40.06 -21.38
N SER A 964 40.31 -38.96 -21.96
CA SER A 964 40.19 -38.40 -23.33
C SER A 964 39.47 -39.13 -24.50
N ARG A 965 38.69 -38.36 -25.32
CA ARG A 965 39.06 -37.96 -26.72
C ARG A 965 38.07 -36.98 -27.39
N LYS A 966 38.58 -36.26 -28.40
CA LYS A 966 37.91 -35.30 -29.34
C LYS A 966 37.86 -35.93 -30.76
N PRO A 967 37.24 -35.32 -31.81
CA PRO A 967 36.09 -34.38 -31.84
C PRO A 967 35.03 -34.70 -32.94
N GLY A 968 33.86 -34.06 -32.83
CA GLY A 968 33.27 -33.30 -33.96
C GLY A 968 32.07 -33.88 -34.74
N THR A 969 31.14 -32.99 -35.08
CA THR A 969 30.37 -33.03 -36.34
C THR A 969 29.78 -31.65 -36.64
N LYS A 970 29.83 -31.20 -37.89
CA LYS A 970 29.08 -30.01 -38.34
C LYS A 970 27.66 -30.43 -38.70
N ARG A 971 26.64 -29.66 -38.31
CA ARG A 971 25.32 -29.68 -38.97
C ARG A 971 24.94 -28.27 -39.42
N LYS A 972 24.33 -28.19 -40.61
CA LYS A 972 23.86 -26.94 -41.22
C LYS A 972 22.46 -26.64 -40.72
N THR A 973 22.17 -25.38 -40.43
CA THR A 973 20.80 -24.85 -40.45
C THR A 973 20.40 -24.53 -41.90
N PRO A 974 19.11 -24.69 -42.27
CA PRO A 974 18.55 -24.08 -43.48
C PRO A 974 18.25 -22.58 -43.24
N PRO A 975 18.04 -21.78 -44.30
CA PRO A 975 17.47 -20.44 -44.17
C PRO A 975 15.98 -20.51 -43.76
N VAL A 976 15.46 -19.37 -43.28
CA VAL A 976 14.03 -19.12 -43.07
C VAL A 976 13.66 -17.90 -43.93
N ASP A 977 12.52 -17.96 -44.60
CA ASP A 977 12.09 -16.94 -45.56
C ASP A 977 11.61 -15.64 -44.89
N GLU A 978 11.80 -14.51 -45.59
CA GLU A 978 11.30 -13.19 -45.19
C GLU A 978 9.83 -13.02 -45.64
N PRO A 979 8.92 -12.51 -44.79
CA PRO A 979 7.60 -12.07 -45.20
C PRO A 979 7.60 -10.62 -45.73
N GLU A 980 6.70 -10.32 -46.65
CA GLU A 980 6.66 -9.08 -47.45
C GLU A 980 6.35 -7.82 -46.64
N VAL A 981 7.01 -6.70 -46.98
CA VAL A 981 6.70 -5.36 -46.44
C VAL A 981 5.60 -4.72 -47.26
N VAL A 982 4.38 -4.66 -46.71
CA VAL A 982 3.28 -3.88 -47.28
C VAL A 982 3.57 -2.38 -47.08
N THR A 983 3.65 -1.64 -48.19
CA THR A 983 3.80 -0.18 -48.17
C THR A 983 2.43 0.49 -48.02
N ILE A 984 2.30 1.38 -47.04
CA ILE A 984 1.18 2.33 -46.94
C ILE A 984 1.77 3.74 -46.83
N ASP A 985 1.29 4.62 -47.71
CA ASP A 985 1.75 5.99 -47.89
C ASP A 985 0.82 6.97 -47.16
N LEU A 986 1.37 7.78 -46.26
CA LEU A 986 0.66 8.85 -45.54
C LEU A 986 1.58 10.05 -45.24
N ASP A 987 1.73 10.89 -46.26
CA ASP A 987 2.39 12.18 -46.16
C ASP A 987 1.53 13.19 -45.35
N LYS A 988 2.05 13.66 -44.18
CA LYS A 988 1.80 14.98 -43.55
C LYS A 988 2.49 15.17 -42.18
N THR A 989 3.66 15.81 -42.21
CA THR A 989 4.21 16.62 -41.10
C THR A 989 3.53 18.03 -41.10
N PRO A 990 3.65 18.91 -40.08
CA PRO A 990 4.79 19.16 -39.16
C PRO A 990 4.40 19.12 -37.66
N ALA A 991 5.26 19.39 -36.66
CA ALA A 991 6.63 19.93 -36.67
C ALA A 991 7.56 19.22 -35.65
N GLN A 992 8.85 19.54 -35.72
CA GLN A 992 9.92 18.86 -34.97
C GLN A 992 10.07 19.34 -33.52
N ASN A 993 10.52 18.44 -32.64
CA ASN A 993 11.63 18.77 -31.74
C ASN A 993 12.37 17.48 -31.30
N THR A 994 13.60 17.30 -31.76
CA THR A 994 14.38 16.06 -31.57
C THR A 994 15.50 16.24 -30.55
N ARG A 995 15.67 15.26 -29.65
CA ARG A 995 16.88 15.12 -28.83
C ARG A 995 17.42 13.70 -28.97
N SER A 996 18.38 13.52 -29.88
CA SER A 996 19.06 12.26 -30.10
C SER A 996 20.01 11.93 -28.94
N ARG A 997 19.96 10.69 -28.47
CA ARG A 997 21.00 10.10 -27.60
C ARG A 997 21.55 8.87 -28.29
N SER A 998 22.72 9.01 -28.90
CA SER A 998 23.52 7.89 -29.41
C SER A 998 24.58 7.49 -28.39
N LYS A 999 24.71 6.19 -28.16
CA LYS A 999 25.98 5.54 -27.83
C LYS A 999 25.90 4.06 -28.20
N GLN A 1000 26.98 3.54 -28.76
CA GLN A 1000 27.14 2.14 -29.16
C GLN A 1000 28.19 1.48 -28.27
N VAL A 1001 28.05 0.16 -28.09
CA VAL A 1001 29.01 -0.80 -27.51
C VAL A 1001 29.49 -0.46 -26.11
#